data_AF-A0A151E5S7-F1
#
_entry.id   AF-A0A151E5S7-F1
#
_cell.length_a   1.000
_cell.length_b   1.000
_cell.length_c   1.000
_cell.angle_alpha   90.00
_cell.angle_beta   90.00
_cell.angle_gamma   90.00
#
_symmetry.space_group_name_H-M   'P 1'
#
loop_
_entity.id
_entity.type
_entity.pdbx_description
1 polymer ?
#
loop_
_entity_poly.entity_id
_entity_poly.type
_entity_poly.pdbx_seq_one_letter_code
_entity_poly.pdbx_strand_id
1 'polypeptide(L)'
;MLMVRERKKRIKDIEKLHKLIDSASLPKQKAPLLYEEEKLKILRERLSDSSLKDHKQIFSSDLLQTKPDSLKPRVVIRNKDEIQRKDEKVIRIDLPPQEIKKEKEPSFKKLTPFKENPFSQEQVFEIEKIPAYTEKKFVNKPLEESNKLKLGKKSLLAISAQKGKEKNLQKSHPVITKKVFMEASEEREEKPTITYSQKMHSAKETQISSSSFSQDLKDTIPEFEPVEFTAIEREWKASTPSSDEIMHEKDRKRKKIEKLAKKDASRKEQGIKQLDKEVKLAQAIDKSEEKERGKQPFIKDQKEKPKLGFLERSALHKAELKRKKEEAKQVRLQLKQKKREVKSLAKEYDKKQKLEWLEFQQAQKKNQKTKIYEEEKTIALGQQNEHDGQRLLKQHKDKLRLTQIAMLKKEKEERKKQELKTKQDAEEAREKELEEQIQLEQRERQKEKEQQEISQLKKESIDPLSYKKKTSEDQRKISSTAQLKQEQKEKERQECLKKKEEKTHNKLEEKQQKKLFGEKKEKKEKLKKQKKLEEKLARQKEKEKEWKAKRLLKEEQKKKRHISLLNDKLSKETEKQEQKLKKLNEKNDRINISKLRIGNAQETGEIQQRKNSEQQKNTMELVRIAAEEKELRKAKAFERKMEKERKKKEREEQKLKNKEHDLEKKKMDLHLKELTIKQRPKKQPDHSSPFVAFDSIDQETAVLLCNVGYTSVEKLRQATINDLVRIGVKKKNAQRIITECEEFVEWEAFDAIDHF
;
A
#
# COMPACT_ATOMS: atom_id res chain seq x y z
N MET A 1 33.06 25.15 -15.13
CA MET A 1 34.01 24.51 -14.16
C MET A 1 33.37 23.75 -13.00
N LEU A 2 32.33 24.27 -12.30
CA LEU A 2 31.86 23.70 -11.01
C LEU A 2 31.66 22.17 -10.96
N MET A 3 30.98 21.58 -11.95
CA MET A 3 30.75 20.12 -12.01
C MET A 3 32.04 19.27 -11.99
N VAL A 4 33.17 19.80 -12.46
CA VAL A 4 34.47 19.10 -12.43
C VAL A 4 35.02 19.02 -11.00
N ARG A 5 34.85 20.08 -10.20
CA ARG A 5 35.24 20.09 -8.78
C ARG A 5 34.39 19.09 -7.98
N GLU A 6 33.09 18.99 -8.29
CA GLU A 6 32.19 18.01 -7.66
C GLU A 6 32.57 16.56 -8.02
N ARG A 7 32.80 16.25 -9.30
CA ARG A 7 33.25 14.91 -9.72
C ARG A 7 34.56 14.50 -9.03
N LYS A 8 35.56 15.40 -8.97
CA LYS A 8 36.82 15.15 -8.25
C LYS A 8 36.63 14.92 -6.74
N LYS A 9 35.62 15.53 -6.11
CA LYS A 9 35.30 15.28 -4.70
C LYS A 9 34.71 13.89 -4.50
N ARG A 10 33.69 13.53 -5.29
CA ARG A 10 33.02 12.21 -5.23
C ARG A 10 33.99 11.04 -5.46
N ILE A 11 34.99 11.21 -6.35
CA ILE A 11 36.03 10.19 -6.57
C ILE A 11 36.86 9.96 -5.29
N LYS A 12 37.33 11.02 -4.62
CA LYS A 12 38.08 10.90 -3.35
C LYS A 12 37.27 10.30 -2.21
N ASP A 13 35.96 10.51 -2.20
CA ASP A 13 35.07 9.89 -1.21
C ASP A 13 34.88 8.38 -1.48
N ILE A 14 34.91 7.94 -2.75
CA ILE A 14 34.91 6.51 -3.15
C ILE A 14 36.25 5.84 -2.80
N GLU A 15 37.39 6.48 -3.10
CA GLU A 15 38.73 5.98 -2.73
C GLU A 15 38.87 5.75 -1.21
N LYS A 16 38.31 6.65 -0.40
CA LYS A 16 38.21 6.48 1.06
C LYS A 16 37.33 5.30 1.45
N LEU A 17 36.24 5.07 0.74
CA LEU A 17 35.34 3.94 1.01
C LEU A 17 36.04 2.60 0.74
N HIS A 18 36.78 2.49 -0.38
CA HIS A 18 37.57 1.29 -0.68
C HIS A 18 38.64 1.05 0.39
N LYS A 19 39.45 2.07 0.74
CA LYS A 19 40.42 1.94 1.85
C LYS A 19 39.79 1.52 3.18
N LEU A 20 38.55 1.94 3.47
CA LEU A 20 37.81 1.50 4.65
C LEU A 20 37.34 0.04 4.56
N ILE A 21 36.99 -0.45 3.37
CA ILE A 21 36.64 -1.86 3.15
C ILE A 21 37.90 -2.75 3.24
N ASP A 22 39.00 -2.33 2.61
CA ASP A 22 40.27 -3.06 2.61
C ASP A 22 40.89 -3.15 4.02
N SER A 23 40.82 -2.07 4.81
CA SER A 23 41.25 -2.06 6.21
C SER A 23 40.24 -2.64 7.19
N ALA A 24 38.98 -2.84 6.78
CA ALA A 24 37.99 -3.67 7.47
C ALA A 24 38.01 -5.14 7.00
N SER A 25 39.08 -5.55 6.30
CA SER A 25 39.32 -6.97 6.02
C SER A 25 39.26 -7.79 7.31
N LEU A 26 38.47 -8.87 7.27
CA LEU A 26 38.12 -9.67 8.43
C LEU A 26 39.38 -10.09 9.22
N PRO A 27 39.34 -10.08 10.56
CA PRO A 27 40.44 -10.60 11.34
C PRO A 27 40.69 -12.05 10.89
N LYS A 28 41.90 -12.30 10.34
CA LYS A 28 42.30 -13.60 9.80
C LYS A 28 41.84 -14.68 10.78
N GLN A 29 41.06 -15.65 10.29
CA GLN A 29 40.50 -16.71 11.12
C GLN A 29 41.63 -17.30 11.96
N LYS A 30 41.57 -17.12 13.28
CA LYS A 30 42.48 -17.82 14.18
C LYS A 30 42.25 -19.31 13.91
N ALA A 31 43.33 -20.04 13.67
CA ALA A 31 43.25 -21.49 13.56
C ALA A 31 42.47 -22.02 14.78
N PRO A 32 41.53 -22.98 14.61
CA PRO A 32 40.80 -23.56 15.72
C PRO A 32 41.77 -23.95 16.83
N LEU A 33 41.46 -23.56 18.07
CA LEU A 33 42.23 -24.04 19.21
C LEU A 33 42.07 -25.57 19.22
N LEU A 34 43.15 -26.34 19.40
CA LEU A 34 43.15 -27.81 19.38
C LEU A 34 41.98 -28.43 20.18
N TYR A 35 41.64 -27.81 21.30
CA TYR A 35 40.53 -28.15 22.19
C TYR A 35 39.12 -28.11 21.54
N GLU A 36 38.91 -27.33 20.48
CA GLU A 36 37.67 -27.34 19.69
C GLU A 36 37.70 -28.44 18.62
N GLU A 37 38.86 -28.75 18.04
CA GLU A 37 39.00 -29.87 17.10
C GLU A 37 38.81 -31.23 17.79
N GLU A 38 39.35 -31.42 18.99
CA GLU A 38 39.09 -32.62 19.81
C GLU A 38 37.59 -32.80 20.08
N LYS A 39 36.88 -31.72 20.46
CA LYS A 39 35.43 -31.77 20.70
C LYS A 39 34.64 -32.10 19.45
N LEU A 40 35.04 -31.57 18.29
CA LEU A 40 34.42 -31.89 17.01
C LEU A 40 34.76 -33.32 16.55
N LYS A 41 35.93 -33.86 16.89
CA LYS A 41 36.32 -35.25 16.62
C LYS A 41 35.48 -36.23 17.45
N ILE A 42 35.38 -36.00 18.76
CA ILE A 42 34.52 -36.78 19.67
C ILE A 42 33.03 -36.72 19.24
N LEU A 43 32.57 -35.57 18.73
CA LEU A 43 31.22 -35.42 18.17
C LEU A 43 31.03 -36.20 16.86
N ARG A 44 32.06 -36.32 16.02
CA ARG A 44 32.00 -37.16 14.80
C ARG A 44 31.99 -38.64 15.16
N GLU A 45 32.87 -39.09 16.04
CA GLU A 45 32.94 -40.48 16.51
C GLU A 45 31.57 -40.95 17.05
N ARG A 46 30.96 -40.19 17.96
CA ARG A 46 29.61 -40.43 18.51
C ARG A 46 28.46 -40.40 17.50
N LEU A 47 28.67 -39.88 16.29
CA LEU A 47 27.69 -39.85 15.20
C LEU A 47 28.01 -40.88 14.10
N SER A 48 29.22 -41.44 14.08
CA SER A 48 29.63 -42.56 13.23
C SER A 48 29.55 -43.93 13.92
N ASP A 49 29.45 -43.97 15.25
CA ASP A 49 29.18 -45.19 16.03
C ASP A 49 27.86 -45.84 15.59
N SER A 50 27.96 -46.88 14.76
CA SER A 50 26.84 -47.58 14.15
C SER A 50 26.11 -48.54 15.08
N SER A 51 26.62 -48.75 16.30
CA SER A 51 26.08 -49.66 17.34
C SER A 51 24.64 -49.33 17.79
N LEU A 52 24.17 -48.10 17.54
CA LEU A 52 22.78 -47.70 17.76
C LEU A 52 21.75 -48.39 16.82
N LYS A 53 22.20 -49.24 15.88
CA LYS A 53 21.30 -50.04 15.03
C LYS A 53 20.82 -51.35 15.67
N ASP A 54 21.59 -51.92 16.59
CA ASP A 54 21.37 -53.32 17.02
C ASP A 54 20.28 -53.46 18.10
N HIS A 55 19.85 -52.36 18.71
CA HIS A 55 18.79 -52.36 19.72
C HIS A 55 17.36 -52.41 19.12
N LYS A 56 17.14 -53.30 18.14
CA LYS A 56 15.83 -53.54 17.48
C LYS A 56 15.42 -55.01 17.42
N GLN A 57 15.60 -55.71 18.54
CA GLN A 57 14.63 -56.70 19.01
C GLN A 57 13.77 -56.00 20.10
N ILE A 58 12.50 -56.31 20.33
CA ILE A 58 11.70 -57.48 19.95
C ILE A 58 10.34 -57.02 19.39
N PHE A 59 9.90 -57.59 18.26
CA PHE A 59 8.54 -58.13 18.08
C PHE A 59 8.48 -58.94 16.78
N SER A 60 8.37 -60.26 16.90
CA SER A 60 8.36 -61.19 15.77
C SER A 60 6.97 -61.38 15.20
N SER A 61 6.85 -61.49 13.88
CA SER A 61 5.72 -62.12 13.20
C SER A 61 6.20 -62.70 11.85
N ASP A 62 6.86 -63.85 12.00
CA ASP A 62 7.17 -64.95 11.07
C ASP A 62 6.59 -64.96 9.64
N LEU A 63 7.35 -65.61 8.75
CA LEU A 63 6.91 -66.35 7.54
C LEU A 63 6.19 -65.51 6.43
N LEU A 64 6.68 -65.46 5.18
CA LEU A 64 7.27 -66.53 4.37
C LEU A 64 8.26 -66.02 3.30
N GLN A 65 8.92 -66.96 2.64
CA GLN A 65 9.87 -66.73 1.54
C GLN A 65 9.18 -66.45 0.19
N THR A 66 9.75 -65.58 -0.65
CA THR A 66 9.95 -65.85 -2.09
C THR A 66 10.92 -64.84 -2.72
N LYS A 67 11.36 -65.11 -3.97
CA LYS A 67 12.48 -64.42 -4.64
C LYS A 67 12.09 -63.04 -5.19
N PRO A 68 13.02 -62.07 -5.28
CA PRO A 68 12.79 -60.84 -6.04
C PRO A 68 12.98 -61.13 -7.53
N ASP A 69 11.90 -61.12 -8.30
CA ASP A 69 11.96 -61.09 -9.77
C ASP A 69 11.47 -59.73 -10.30
N SER A 70 11.94 -59.38 -11.48
CA SER A 70 11.67 -58.12 -12.16
C SER A 70 10.21 -57.99 -12.59
N LEU A 71 9.67 -56.75 -12.57
CA LEU A 71 8.87 -56.19 -13.67
C LEU A 71 8.48 -54.73 -13.45
N LYS A 72 7.95 -54.13 -14.53
CA LYS A 72 7.67 -52.69 -14.71
C LYS A 72 6.42 -52.24 -13.93
N PRO A 73 6.33 -50.96 -13.49
CA PRO A 73 5.14 -50.45 -12.80
C PRO A 73 3.91 -50.48 -13.72
N ARG A 74 2.94 -51.34 -13.40
CA ARG A 74 1.68 -51.49 -14.12
C ARG A 74 0.56 -50.89 -13.29
N VAL A 75 -0.04 -49.78 -13.76
CA VAL A 75 -1.13 -49.10 -13.05
C VAL A 75 -2.38 -49.98 -13.11
N VAL A 76 -2.85 -50.45 -11.95
CA VAL A 76 -4.10 -51.20 -11.81
C VAL A 76 -5.09 -50.34 -11.05
N ILE A 77 -6.11 -49.83 -11.76
CA ILE A 77 -7.27 -49.20 -11.15
C ILE A 77 -8.17 -50.33 -10.63
N ARG A 78 -8.50 -50.34 -9.34
CA ARG A 78 -9.55 -51.18 -8.77
C ARG A 78 -10.83 -50.37 -8.57
N ASN A 79 -11.96 -50.95 -8.93
CA ASN A 79 -13.28 -50.40 -8.61
C ASN A 79 -13.55 -50.53 -7.09
N LYS A 80 -14.48 -49.74 -6.56
CA LYS A 80 -14.61 -49.53 -5.10
C LYS A 80 -15.45 -50.58 -4.37
N ASP A 81 -16.20 -51.38 -5.10
CA ASP A 81 -17.39 -52.06 -4.55
C ASP A 81 -17.15 -53.55 -4.23
N GLU A 82 -16.06 -53.86 -3.51
CA GLU A 82 -15.96 -55.11 -2.74
C GLU A 82 -14.84 -55.07 -1.66
N ILE A 83 -15.21 -54.74 -0.42
CA ILE A 83 -14.45 -55.15 0.78
C ILE A 83 -15.47 -55.65 1.81
N GLN A 84 -15.45 -56.97 2.06
CA GLN A 84 -16.30 -57.59 3.07
C GLN A 84 -15.79 -57.23 4.48
N ARG A 85 -16.72 -57.03 5.42
CA ARG A 85 -16.41 -56.68 6.81
C ARG A 85 -15.87 -57.87 7.58
N LYS A 86 -14.81 -57.66 8.38
CA LYS A 86 -14.51 -58.46 9.57
C LYS A 86 -14.05 -57.56 10.72
N ASP A 87 -14.95 -57.39 11.69
CA ASP A 87 -14.72 -57.31 13.13
C ASP A 87 -13.64 -56.35 13.67
N GLU A 88 -13.98 -55.06 13.73
CA GLU A 88 -13.31 -54.11 14.63
C GLU A 88 -14.27 -53.68 15.76
N LYS A 89 -13.80 -53.74 17.02
CA LYS A 89 -14.65 -53.59 18.22
C LYS A 89 -14.93 -52.13 18.55
N VAL A 90 -15.98 -51.57 17.95
CA VAL A 90 -16.44 -50.19 18.23
C VAL A 90 -17.13 -50.09 19.61
N ILE A 91 -16.67 -49.14 20.42
CA ILE A 91 -17.29 -48.77 21.70
C ILE A 91 -18.64 -48.10 21.44
N ARG A 92 -19.71 -48.57 22.10
CA ARG A 92 -21.02 -47.91 22.02
C ARG A 92 -21.00 -46.57 22.73
N ILE A 93 -21.44 -45.52 22.03
CA ILE A 93 -21.90 -44.26 22.61
C ILE A 93 -23.33 -44.10 22.11
N ASP A 94 -24.31 -44.30 22.99
CA ASP A 94 -25.71 -44.26 22.62
C ASP A 94 -26.18 -42.80 22.43
N LEU A 95 -26.69 -42.51 21.23
CA LEU A 95 -27.40 -41.27 20.91
C LEU A 95 -28.73 -41.64 20.26
N PRO A 96 -29.87 -41.05 20.70
CA PRO A 96 -31.18 -41.40 20.17
C PRO A 96 -31.35 -40.92 18.71
N PRO A 97 -32.06 -41.69 17.86
CA PRO A 97 -32.20 -41.38 16.44
C PRO A 97 -33.15 -40.19 16.20
N GLN A 98 -32.82 -39.36 15.21
CA GLN A 98 -33.79 -38.46 14.58
C GLN A 98 -34.45 -39.17 13.39
N GLU A 99 -35.77 -39.16 13.34
CA GLU A 99 -36.52 -39.68 12.20
C GLU A 99 -36.41 -38.74 11.00
N ILE A 100 -35.91 -39.26 9.87
CA ILE A 100 -36.01 -38.60 8.57
C ILE A 100 -36.79 -39.52 7.64
N LYS A 101 -37.89 -39.00 7.08
CA LYS A 101 -38.81 -39.76 6.24
C LYS A 101 -38.18 -40.08 4.89
N LYS A 102 -38.39 -41.31 4.41
CA LYS A 102 -37.92 -41.77 3.09
C LYS A 102 -38.81 -41.18 2.00
N GLU A 103 -38.20 -40.59 0.97
CA GLU A 103 -38.85 -40.30 -0.30
C GLU A 103 -38.23 -41.17 -1.41
N LYS A 104 -38.98 -41.40 -2.49
CA LYS A 104 -38.78 -42.59 -3.36
C LYS A 104 -37.90 -42.31 -4.59
N GLU A 105 -37.08 -43.30 -4.94
CA GLU A 105 -36.55 -43.43 -6.30
C GLU A 105 -37.66 -43.78 -7.30
N PRO A 106 -37.59 -43.25 -8.54
CA PRO A 106 -38.13 -43.91 -9.72
C PRO A 106 -36.98 -44.44 -10.59
N SER A 107 -37.01 -45.73 -10.92
CA SER A 107 -36.05 -46.35 -11.85
C SER A 107 -36.41 -46.07 -13.31
N PHE A 108 -35.40 -45.95 -14.18
CA PHE A 108 -35.59 -45.85 -15.63
C PHE A 108 -34.81 -46.89 -16.42
N LYS A 109 -35.37 -47.26 -17.57
CA LYS A 109 -35.04 -48.48 -18.33
C LYS A 109 -33.96 -48.22 -19.39
N LYS A 110 -33.23 -49.28 -19.76
CA LYS A 110 -32.38 -49.30 -20.96
C LYS A 110 -33.28 -49.28 -22.21
N LEU A 111 -32.89 -48.54 -23.25
CA LEU A 111 -33.35 -48.72 -24.63
C LEU A 111 -32.24 -48.33 -25.63
N THR A 112 -32.48 -48.62 -26.91
CA THR A 112 -31.50 -48.77 -28.00
C THR A 112 -31.13 -47.48 -28.76
N PRO A 113 -30.05 -47.48 -29.55
CA PRO A 113 -29.56 -46.27 -30.25
C PRO A 113 -30.35 -45.96 -31.54
N PHE A 114 -30.36 -44.68 -31.93
CA PHE A 114 -30.86 -44.20 -33.22
C PHE A 114 -29.90 -43.16 -33.82
N LYS A 115 -29.98 -42.95 -35.14
CA LYS A 115 -29.03 -42.13 -35.92
C LYS A 115 -29.50 -40.69 -36.16
N GLU A 116 -28.50 -39.83 -36.37
CA GLU A 116 -28.47 -38.68 -37.29
C GLU A 116 -29.72 -37.78 -37.42
N ASN A 117 -29.65 -36.58 -36.82
CA ASN A 117 -29.95 -35.35 -37.56
C ASN A 117 -29.22 -34.13 -36.95
N PRO A 118 -28.30 -33.45 -37.67
CA PRO A 118 -27.68 -32.21 -37.20
C PRO A 118 -28.55 -30.98 -37.55
N PHE A 119 -28.50 -29.94 -36.71
CA PHE A 119 -29.21 -28.66 -36.89
C PHE A 119 -30.74 -28.74 -37.04
N SER A 120 -31.44 -28.82 -35.90
CA SER A 120 -32.69 -28.07 -35.73
C SER A 120 -32.88 -27.66 -34.26
N GLN A 121 -33.64 -26.58 -34.06
CA GLN A 121 -34.11 -26.03 -32.77
C GLN A 121 -33.03 -25.47 -31.82
N GLU A 122 -32.81 -24.15 -31.92
CA GLU A 122 -32.23 -23.36 -30.83
C GLU A 122 -33.18 -23.40 -29.61
N GLN A 123 -32.71 -23.87 -28.46
CA GLN A 123 -33.48 -23.72 -27.21
C GLN A 123 -33.39 -22.28 -26.70
N VAL A 124 -34.48 -21.55 -26.88
CA VAL A 124 -34.72 -20.28 -26.19
C VAL A 124 -34.86 -20.55 -24.70
N PHE A 125 -33.90 -20.08 -23.90
CA PHE A 125 -34.01 -20.11 -22.44
C PHE A 125 -34.94 -18.99 -21.97
N GLU A 126 -36.22 -19.31 -21.76
CA GLU A 126 -37.09 -18.46 -20.97
C GLU A 126 -36.55 -18.37 -19.53
N ILE A 127 -36.13 -17.16 -19.14
CA ILE A 127 -35.75 -16.88 -17.75
C ILE A 127 -37.03 -16.55 -16.99
N GLU A 128 -37.56 -17.55 -16.30
CA GLU A 128 -38.76 -17.45 -15.48
C GLU A 128 -38.62 -16.35 -14.42
N LYS A 129 -39.45 -15.30 -14.50
CA LYS A 129 -39.40 -14.15 -13.60
C LYS A 129 -40.15 -14.47 -12.30
N ILE A 130 -39.44 -14.97 -11.29
CA ILE A 130 -39.98 -15.10 -9.93
C ILE A 130 -40.38 -13.69 -9.42
N PRO A 131 -41.67 -13.44 -9.08
CA PRO A 131 -42.10 -12.16 -8.55
C PRO A 131 -41.69 -12.02 -7.08
N ALA A 132 -40.87 -11.02 -6.79
CA ALA A 132 -40.49 -10.68 -5.41
C ALA A 132 -41.66 -9.98 -4.69
N TYR A 133 -42.51 -10.76 -4.02
CA TYR A 133 -43.62 -10.25 -3.23
C TYR A 133 -43.16 -9.27 -2.15
N THR A 134 -43.75 -8.07 -2.15
CA THR A 134 -43.61 -7.06 -1.11
C THR A 134 -44.61 -7.27 0.04
N GLU A 135 -44.38 -6.56 1.14
CA GLU A 135 -45.25 -6.45 2.32
C GLU A 135 -45.52 -7.73 3.15
N LYS A 136 -44.91 -7.79 4.34
CA LYS A 136 -45.71 -8.02 5.56
C LYS A 136 -45.48 -6.90 6.56
N LYS A 137 -46.59 -6.37 7.06
CA LYS A 137 -46.67 -5.20 7.94
C LYS A 137 -46.34 -5.62 9.39
N PHE A 138 -45.50 -4.85 10.08
CA PHE A 138 -45.39 -4.99 11.53
C PHE A 138 -46.65 -4.36 12.17
N VAL A 139 -47.47 -5.20 12.78
CA VAL A 139 -48.71 -4.78 13.46
C VAL A 139 -48.35 -4.22 14.82
N ASN A 140 -48.63 -2.94 15.04
CA ASN A 140 -48.72 -2.38 16.39
C ASN A 140 -49.97 -2.95 17.08
N LYS A 141 -49.83 -3.50 18.30
CA LYS A 141 -50.90 -3.51 19.30
C LYS A 141 -50.34 -3.06 20.66
N PRO A 142 -51.15 -2.39 21.51
CA PRO A 142 -50.64 -1.60 22.62
C PRO A 142 -50.87 -2.25 24.00
N LEU A 143 -50.24 -1.63 25.00
CA LEU A 143 -50.74 -1.33 26.34
C LEU A 143 -51.71 -2.33 27.01
N GLU A 144 -51.26 -2.90 28.13
CA GLU A 144 -52.12 -3.13 29.29
C GLU A 144 -51.41 -2.60 30.56
N GLU A 145 -52.18 -2.24 31.58
CA GLU A 145 -51.71 -1.40 32.69
C GLU A 145 -51.55 -2.17 34.03
N SER A 146 -51.21 -1.42 35.08
CA SER A 146 -51.10 -1.81 36.49
C SER A 146 -49.77 -2.50 36.88
N ASN A 147 -49.24 -2.33 38.09
CA ASN A 147 -49.85 -1.76 39.31
C ASN A 147 -49.09 -0.57 39.94
N LYS A 148 -49.79 0.14 40.83
CA LYS A 148 -49.37 1.39 41.49
C LYS A 148 -48.63 1.09 42.81
N LEU A 149 -47.69 1.96 43.22
CA LEU A 149 -47.32 2.36 44.61
C LEU A 149 -46.06 3.26 44.50
N LYS A 150 -46.15 4.59 44.53
CA LYS A 150 -46.34 5.52 45.68
C LYS A 150 -45.15 5.62 46.66
N LEU A 151 -44.80 6.88 46.98
CA LEU A 151 -43.91 7.35 48.06
C LEU A 151 -42.40 7.04 47.88
N GLY A 152 -41.47 7.91 48.28
CA GLY A 152 -41.64 9.29 48.77
C GLY A 152 -40.28 9.98 49.06
N LYS A 153 -40.22 11.31 48.98
CA LYS A 153 -39.06 12.10 49.45
C LYS A 153 -39.22 12.38 50.96
N LYS A 154 -38.22 12.08 51.81
CA LYS A 154 -37.78 12.90 52.98
C LYS A 154 -36.74 12.19 53.89
N SER A 155 -35.87 13.01 54.49
CA SER A 155 -35.18 12.94 55.81
C SER A 155 -34.86 11.60 56.52
N LEU A 156 -33.61 11.51 57.03
CA LEU A 156 -33.17 11.38 58.46
C LEU A 156 -31.69 10.90 58.43
N LEU A 157 -30.66 11.40 59.14
CA LEU A 157 -30.45 12.19 60.38
C LEU A 157 -30.15 11.32 61.63
N ALA A 158 -28.89 11.35 62.09
CA ALA A 158 -28.28 10.60 63.23
C ALA A 158 -28.31 9.05 63.07
N ILE A 159 -27.60 8.18 63.82
CA ILE A 159 -26.87 8.17 65.11
C ILE A 159 -25.61 7.26 64.90
N SER A 160 -24.42 7.31 65.55
CA SER A 160 -23.76 8.11 66.61
C SER A 160 -22.35 8.58 66.09
N ALA A 161 -21.38 9.20 66.79
CA ALA A 161 -21.06 9.57 68.19
C ALA A 161 -20.43 8.50 69.14
N GLN A 162 -19.51 8.95 70.02
CA GLN A 162 -18.79 8.22 71.11
C GLN A 162 -17.81 7.09 70.69
N LYS A 163 -16.62 6.87 71.28
CA LYS A 163 -15.72 7.56 72.25
C LYS A 163 -14.30 7.57 71.59
N GLY A 164 -13.30 8.38 71.96
CA GLY A 164 -13.18 9.46 72.94
C GLY A 164 -11.68 9.76 73.20
N LYS A 165 -11.37 11.03 73.50
CA LYS A 165 -10.49 11.53 74.61
C LYS A 165 -9.04 10.97 74.76
N GLU A 166 -8.00 11.77 75.04
CA GLU A 166 -7.94 13.20 75.43
C GLU A 166 -6.51 13.80 75.35
N LYS A 167 -6.40 15.14 75.12
CA LYS A 167 -5.33 16.09 75.58
C LYS A 167 -3.88 15.83 75.09
N ASN A 168 -2.97 16.81 74.94
CA ASN A 168 -2.89 18.25 75.24
C ASN A 168 -2.56 19.06 73.93
N LEU A 169 -2.94 20.33 73.71
CA LEU A 169 -2.50 21.59 74.36
C LEU A 169 -0.96 21.81 74.23
N GLN A 170 -0.42 22.95 73.73
CA GLN A 170 -0.92 24.34 73.61
C GLN A 170 -0.46 25.10 72.34
N LYS A 171 -1.17 26.22 72.06
CA LYS A 171 -0.79 27.55 71.50
C LYS A 171 0.69 27.72 71.03
N SER A 172 1.02 28.43 69.94
CA SER A 172 0.56 29.79 69.57
C SER A 172 0.92 30.23 68.12
N HIS A 173 0.29 31.33 67.67
CA HIS A 173 0.65 32.18 66.52
C HIS A 173 0.98 33.60 67.04
N PRO A 174 1.47 34.58 66.23
CA PRO A 174 2.21 34.51 64.95
C PRO A 174 3.52 35.35 65.01
N VAL A 175 4.31 35.39 63.91
CA VAL A 175 5.32 36.46 63.69
C VAL A 175 5.24 36.97 62.25
N ILE A 176 5.31 38.29 62.10
CA ILE A 176 5.32 39.04 60.83
C ILE A 176 6.76 39.43 60.48
N THR A 177 7.14 39.37 59.20
CA THR A 177 8.23 40.20 58.67
C THR A 177 7.91 40.72 57.27
N LYS A 178 8.08 42.03 57.07
CA LYS A 178 8.09 42.71 55.76
C LYS A 178 9.53 42.90 55.27
N LYS A 179 9.73 42.87 53.96
CA LYS A 179 10.69 43.65 53.12
C LYS A 179 10.44 43.19 51.67
N VAL A 180 10.03 44.00 50.67
CA VAL A 180 10.17 45.44 50.37
C VAL A 180 11.58 45.85 49.91
N PHE A 181 11.79 45.89 48.59
CA PHE A 181 12.19 47.00 47.70
C PHE A 181 12.13 46.43 46.25
N MET A 182 11.49 47.09 45.27
CA MET A 182 12.07 47.93 44.18
C MET A 182 13.09 47.18 43.29
N GLU A 183 13.10 47.29 41.96
CA GLU A 183 12.41 48.18 40.98
C GLU A 183 12.28 47.44 39.61
N ALA A 184 11.82 47.96 38.45
CA ALA A 184 11.47 49.32 38.00
C ALA A 184 10.40 49.31 36.86
N SER A 185 10.22 50.45 36.17
CA SER A 185 9.53 50.68 34.88
C SER A 185 10.27 50.00 33.67
N GLU A 186 9.84 49.97 32.40
CA GLU A 186 9.02 50.85 31.51
C GLU A 186 8.01 50.06 30.62
N GLU A 187 6.99 50.63 29.93
CA GLU A 187 6.18 51.86 30.12
C GLU A 187 4.83 51.80 29.30
N ARG A 188 4.60 52.61 28.24
CA ARG A 188 3.32 52.77 27.47
C ARG A 188 3.39 52.16 26.03
N GLU A 189 2.43 52.22 25.09
CA GLU A 189 1.15 52.94 24.82
C GLU A 189 0.09 51.91 24.29
N GLU A 190 -1.22 51.97 24.51
CA GLU A 190 -2.26 52.97 24.20
C GLU A 190 -2.64 53.15 22.69
N LYS A 191 -3.65 52.38 22.26
CA LYS A 191 -4.87 52.75 21.48
C LYS A 191 -4.84 54.03 20.59
N PRO A 192 -5.45 54.02 19.38
CA PRO A 192 -6.92 53.99 19.34
C PRO A 192 -7.64 53.29 18.16
N THR A 193 -8.95 53.17 18.33
CA THR A 193 -9.97 52.82 17.33
C THR A 193 -10.08 53.88 16.22
N ILE A 194 -10.27 53.47 14.96
CA ILE A 194 -10.83 54.34 13.92
C ILE A 194 -12.03 53.65 13.26
N THR A 195 -13.16 54.35 13.27
CA THR A 195 -14.38 54.00 12.54
C THR A 195 -14.37 54.73 11.20
N TYR A 196 -14.76 54.08 10.11
CA TYR A 196 -15.19 54.83 8.92
C TYR A 196 -16.33 54.12 8.19
N SER A 197 -17.24 54.91 7.64
CA SER A 197 -18.44 54.45 6.96
C SER A 197 -18.67 55.26 5.69
N GLN A 198 -19.08 54.62 4.60
CA GLN A 198 -19.71 55.35 3.50
C GLN A 198 -20.71 54.46 2.75
N LYS A 199 -21.91 55.01 2.53
CA LYS A 199 -22.88 54.52 1.54
C LYS A 199 -22.67 55.30 0.24
N MET A 200 -23.02 54.71 -0.90
CA MET A 200 -23.66 55.42 -2.02
C MET A 200 -24.56 54.47 -2.82
N HIS A 201 -25.47 55.03 -3.63
CA HIS A 201 -26.54 54.31 -4.35
C HIS A 201 -26.48 54.55 -5.87
N SER A 202 -26.84 53.54 -6.67
CA SER A 202 -27.63 53.62 -7.93
C SER A 202 -27.69 52.20 -8.56
N ALA A 203 -28.81 51.59 -8.98
CA ALA A 203 -30.01 52.06 -9.71
C ALA A 203 -29.80 52.21 -11.24
N LYS A 204 -30.84 51.91 -12.04
CA LYS A 204 -30.86 51.44 -13.46
C LYS A 204 -30.70 49.91 -13.55
N GLU A 205 -31.68 49.10 -13.92
CA GLU A 205 -32.98 49.31 -14.59
C GLU A 205 -32.90 49.79 -16.06
N THR A 206 -33.25 48.89 -16.98
CA THR A 206 -33.65 49.20 -18.37
C THR A 206 -34.54 48.05 -18.88
N GLN A 207 -35.82 48.31 -19.14
CA GLN A 207 -36.73 47.38 -19.83
C GLN A 207 -36.93 47.84 -21.28
N ILE A 208 -36.64 46.97 -22.25
CA ILE A 208 -37.02 47.08 -23.68
C ILE A 208 -37.18 45.61 -24.15
N SER A 209 -38.39 45.04 -24.17
CA SER A 209 -39.30 44.90 -25.34
C SER A 209 -38.62 44.34 -26.60
N SER A 210 -39.17 43.46 -27.43
CA SER A 210 -40.37 42.59 -27.44
C SER A 210 -40.45 42.00 -28.87
N SER A 211 -41.31 41.00 -29.13
CA SER A 211 -41.55 40.37 -30.46
C SER A 211 -40.47 39.35 -30.89
N SER A 212 -40.76 38.31 -31.70
CA SER A 212 -42.08 37.74 -32.06
C SER A 212 -41.94 36.36 -32.71
N PHE A 213 -42.94 35.50 -32.47
CA PHE A 213 -43.49 34.51 -33.41
C PHE A 213 -42.53 33.49 -34.09
N SER A 214 -42.56 32.24 -33.62
CA SER A 214 -42.90 31.06 -34.43
C SER A 214 -43.03 29.82 -33.55
N GLN A 215 -43.98 28.93 -33.89
CA GLN A 215 -44.08 27.59 -33.31
C GLN A 215 -43.20 26.62 -34.11
N ASP A 216 -42.52 25.70 -33.44
CA ASP A 216 -42.24 24.37 -34.01
C ASP A 216 -41.96 23.34 -32.90
N LEU A 217 -42.31 22.07 -33.13
CA LEU A 217 -42.15 20.99 -32.15
C LEU A 217 -40.71 20.44 -32.17
N LYS A 218 -40.11 20.20 -30.98
CA LYS A 218 -39.19 19.07 -30.71
C LYS A 218 -38.99 18.81 -29.20
N ASP A 219 -38.64 17.56 -28.90
CA ASP A 219 -38.69 16.90 -27.60
C ASP A 219 -37.84 17.52 -26.48
N THR A 220 -38.37 17.48 -25.26
CA THR A 220 -37.75 18.02 -24.05
C THR A 220 -36.52 17.21 -23.62
N ILE A 221 -35.32 17.76 -23.84
CA ILE A 221 -34.09 17.32 -23.16
C ILE A 221 -33.84 18.28 -21.99
N PRO A 222 -33.65 17.81 -20.74
CA PRO A 222 -33.39 18.69 -19.61
C PRO A 222 -32.02 19.34 -19.73
N GLU A 223 -32.01 20.67 -19.84
CA GLU A 223 -30.80 21.49 -19.84
C GLU A 223 -30.12 21.41 -18.45
N PHE A 224 -28.82 21.16 -18.44
CA PHE A 224 -28.06 20.92 -17.20
C PHE A 224 -27.19 22.14 -16.89
N GLU A 225 -27.53 22.87 -15.83
CA GLU A 225 -26.77 24.06 -15.42
C GLU A 225 -25.28 23.72 -15.19
N PRO A 226 -24.34 24.54 -15.68
CA PRO A 226 -22.91 24.35 -15.48
C PRO A 226 -22.52 24.74 -14.06
N VAL A 227 -22.69 23.82 -13.11
CA VAL A 227 -22.28 23.99 -11.70
C VAL A 227 -20.81 24.43 -11.61
N GLU A 228 -20.57 25.65 -11.11
CA GLU A 228 -19.23 26.21 -11.01
C GLU A 228 -18.35 25.45 -10.01
N PHE A 229 -17.24 24.89 -10.48
CA PHE A 229 -16.25 24.18 -9.65
C PHE A 229 -15.35 25.11 -8.80
N THR A 230 -15.76 26.36 -8.55
CA THR A 230 -14.95 27.42 -7.91
C THR A 230 -14.84 27.31 -6.39
N ALA A 231 -15.66 26.48 -5.73
CA ALA A 231 -15.67 26.31 -4.27
C ALA A 231 -14.49 25.49 -3.72
N ILE A 232 -14.15 24.36 -4.36
CA ILE A 232 -13.28 23.32 -3.78
C ILE A 232 -11.81 23.77 -3.66
N GLU A 233 -11.33 24.63 -4.56
CA GLU A 233 -9.95 25.16 -4.47
C GLU A 233 -9.75 26.17 -3.32
N ARG A 234 -10.83 26.71 -2.73
CA ARG A 234 -10.75 27.60 -1.57
C ARG A 234 -10.48 26.83 -0.27
N GLU A 235 -11.13 25.69 -0.06
CA GLU A 235 -10.93 24.85 1.14
C GLU A 235 -9.50 24.28 1.25
N TRP A 236 -8.89 23.91 0.12
CA TRP A 236 -7.52 23.37 0.12
C TRP A 236 -6.47 24.40 0.52
N LYS A 237 -6.69 25.69 0.25
CA LYS A 237 -5.80 26.78 0.73
C LYS A 237 -6.04 27.13 2.20
N ALA A 238 -7.22 26.87 2.75
CA ALA A 238 -7.51 27.04 4.17
C ALA A 238 -6.93 25.92 5.07
N SER A 239 -6.46 24.81 4.47
CA SER A 239 -6.07 23.59 5.21
C SER A 239 -4.57 23.49 5.53
N THR A 240 -3.74 24.46 5.15
CA THR A 240 -2.33 24.53 5.57
C THR A 240 -2.21 25.28 6.90
N PRO A 241 -1.72 24.67 7.99
CA PRO A 241 -1.55 25.35 9.28
C PRO A 241 -0.55 26.50 9.13
N SER A 242 -0.81 27.63 9.79
CA SER A 242 0.02 28.83 9.65
C SER A 242 1.44 28.61 10.21
N SER A 243 2.38 29.47 9.80
CA SER A 243 3.74 29.47 10.36
C SER A 243 3.73 29.56 11.89
N ASP A 244 2.81 30.35 12.43
CA ASP A 244 2.66 30.64 13.86
C ASP A 244 2.05 29.45 14.61
N GLU A 245 1.10 28.73 14.00
CA GLU A 245 0.57 27.49 14.56
C GLU A 245 1.65 26.39 14.62
N ILE A 246 2.51 26.30 13.59
CA ILE A 246 3.69 25.43 13.58
C ILE A 246 4.71 25.85 14.67
N MET A 247 4.85 27.14 14.96
CA MET A 247 5.71 27.65 16.04
C MET A 247 5.14 27.33 17.42
N HIS A 248 3.85 27.60 17.67
CA HIS A 248 3.19 27.26 18.93
C HIS A 248 3.18 25.75 19.20
N GLU A 249 3.07 24.91 18.17
CA GLU A 249 3.17 23.45 18.31
C GLU A 249 4.61 22.97 18.62
N LYS A 250 5.65 23.70 18.18
CA LYS A 250 7.04 23.46 18.63
C LYS A 250 7.21 23.85 20.11
N ASP A 251 6.67 24.98 20.55
CA ASP A 251 6.80 25.43 21.94
C ASP A 251 5.98 24.58 22.93
N ARG A 252 4.80 24.11 22.52
CA ARG A 252 4.03 23.10 23.25
C ARG A 252 4.82 21.80 23.44
N LYS A 253 5.72 21.46 22.51
CA LYS A 253 6.64 20.32 22.65
C LYS A 253 7.83 20.64 23.56
N ARG A 254 8.46 21.81 23.43
CA ARG A 254 9.54 22.28 24.33
C ARG A 254 9.09 22.29 25.80
N LYS A 255 7.96 22.94 26.11
CA LYS A 255 7.38 23.01 27.46
C LYS A 255 6.97 21.63 28.04
N LYS A 256 6.70 20.62 27.19
CA LYS A 256 6.47 19.23 27.64
C LYS A 256 7.77 18.50 28.01
N ILE A 257 8.85 18.71 27.25
CA ILE A 257 10.17 18.12 27.55
C ILE A 257 10.74 18.72 28.84
N GLU A 258 10.65 20.03 29.02
CA GLU A 258 11.11 20.74 30.21
C GLU A 258 10.41 20.25 31.50
N LYS A 259 9.09 20.05 31.45
CA LYS A 259 8.32 19.49 32.57
C LYS A 259 8.69 18.05 32.93
N LEU A 260 9.20 17.26 31.98
CA LEU A 260 9.74 15.92 32.26
C LEU A 260 11.12 16.02 32.91
N ALA A 261 12.01 16.87 32.39
CA ALA A 261 13.35 17.09 32.95
C ALA A 261 13.27 17.57 34.42
N LYS A 262 12.41 18.55 34.72
CA LYS A 262 12.17 19.03 36.10
C LYS A 262 11.65 17.93 37.04
N LYS A 263 10.83 16.99 36.52
CA LYS A 263 10.30 15.87 37.31
C LYS A 263 11.35 14.80 37.63
N ASP A 264 12.26 14.50 36.70
CA ASP A 264 13.33 13.53 36.95
C ASP A 264 14.50 14.14 37.74
N ALA A 265 14.71 15.46 37.68
CA ALA A 265 15.59 16.17 38.63
C ALA A 265 15.11 16.05 40.08
N SER A 266 13.83 16.37 40.34
CA SER A 266 13.22 16.25 41.68
C SER A 266 13.29 14.83 42.24
N ARG A 267 13.20 13.80 41.38
CA ARG A 267 13.39 12.39 41.78
C ARG A 267 14.82 12.06 42.20
N LYS A 268 15.83 12.58 41.50
CA LYS A 268 17.24 12.42 41.90
C LYS A 268 17.50 13.08 43.26
N GLU A 269 16.98 14.29 43.46
CA GLU A 269 17.08 15.03 44.71
C GLU A 269 16.41 14.28 45.89
N GLN A 270 15.24 13.69 45.68
CA GLN A 270 14.57 12.84 46.67
C GLN A 270 15.39 11.58 47.02
N GLY A 271 16.06 10.97 46.03
CA GLY A 271 16.97 9.83 46.27
C GLY A 271 18.19 10.21 47.12
N ILE A 272 18.82 11.36 46.84
CA ILE A 272 19.91 11.90 47.66
C ILE A 272 19.43 12.14 49.10
N LYS A 273 18.25 12.77 49.28
CA LYS A 273 17.61 13.01 50.59
C LYS A 273 17.14 11.73 51.32
N GLN A 274 17.18 10.55 50.69
CA GLN A 274 16.99 9.26 51.35
C GLN A 274 18.33 8.66 51.80
N LEU A 275 19.35 8.65 50.93
CA LEU A 275 20.71 8.20 51.28
C LEU A 275 21.28 8.96 52.48
N ASP A 276 21.06 10.28 52.52
CA ASP A 276 21.48 11.16 53.62
C ASP A 276 20.87 10.76 54.97
N LYS A 277 19.65 10.18 54.96
CA LYS A 277 18.97 9.67 56.16
C LYS A 277 19.47 8.29 56.56
N GLU A 278 19.76 7.42 55.61
CA GLU A 278 20.35 6.09 55.88
C GLU A 278 21.75 6.22 56.50
N VAL A 279 22.59 7.14 55.99
CA VAL A 279 23.92 7.44 56.56
C VAL A 279 23.81 7.99 57.99
N LYS A 280 22.88 8.92 58.24
CA LYS A 280 22.64 9.47 59.60
C LYS A 280 22.08 8.42 60.57
N LEU A 281 21.27 7.47 60.08
CA LEU A 281 20.77 6.36 60.89
C LEU A 281 21.90 5.39 61.28
N ALA A 282 22.80 5.04 60.34
CA ALA A 282 23.96 4.18 60.62
C ALA A 282 24.86 4.81 61.70
N GLN A 283 25.21 6.09 61.56
CA GLN A 283 26.02 6.83 62.54
C GLN A 283 25.35 6.93 63.93
N ALA A 284 24.02 6.88 64.01
CA ALA A 284 23.31 6.84 65.28
C ALA A 284 23.36 5.46 65.95
N ILE A 285 23.34 4.38 65.16
CA ILE A 285 23.46 3.00 65.65
C ILE A 285 24.87 2.77 66.23
N ASP A 286 25.92 3.16 65.51
CA ASP A 286 27.31 2.99 65.98
C ASP A 286 27.54 3.70 67.34
N LYS A 287 27.02 4.94 67.48
CA LYS A 287 27.06 5.73 68.72
C LYS A 287 26.18 5.18 69.86
N SER A 288 25.31 4.20 69.58
CA SER A 288 24.51 3.51 70.61
C SER A 288 25.23 2.25 71.13
N GLU A 289 25.84 1.45 70.24
CA GLU A 289 26.67 0.29 70.64
C GLU A 289 27.87 0.71 71.51
N GLU A 290 28.41 1.90 71.30
CA GLU A 290 29.53 2.42 72.09
C GLU A 290 29.11 2.79 73.53
N LYS A 291 27.89 3.33 73.71
CA LYS A 291 27.38 3.76 75.02
C LYS A 291 26.95 2.60 75.92
N GLU A 292 26.48 1.48 75.37
CA GLU A 292 26.15 0.29 76.18
C GLU A 292 27.38 -0.34 76.85
N ARG A 293 28.58 -0.16 76.28
CA ARG A 293 29.83 -0.72 76.83
C ARG A 293 30.33 0.03 78.07
N GLY A 294 29.78 1.20 78.38
CA GLY A 294 30.22 2.07 79.48
C GLY A 294 29.59 1.79 80.85
N LYS A 295 28.75 0.75 81.01
CA LYS A 295 28.00 0.51 82.26
C LYS A 295 28.06 -0.95 82.75
N GLN A 296 29.11 -1.26 83.53
CA GLN A 296 29.03 -2.28 84.59
C GLN A 296 29.44 -1.65 85.93
N PRO A 297 28.69 -1.88 87.02
CA PRO A 297 29.06 -1.37 88.34
C PRO A 297 30.23 -2.18 88.94
N PHE A 298 31.19 -1.48 89.53
CA PHE A 298 32.34 -2.07 90.20
C PHE A 298 32.05 -2.19 91.70
N ILE A 299 31.84 -3.41 92.20
CA ILE A 299 31.61 -3.68 93.63
C ILE A 299 32.97 -3.83 94.34
N LYS A 300 33.09 -3.26 95.55
CA LYS A 300 34.26 -3.34 96.44
C LYS A 300 33.96 -4.23 97.66
N ASP A 301 34.97 -4.37 98.53
CA ASP A 301 34.96 -4.97 99.88
C ASP A 301 35.10 -6.51 99.95
N GLN A 302 35.86 -7.11 100.89
CA GLN A 302 36.95 -6.59 101.75
C GLN A 302 37.80 -7.74 102.37
N LYS A 303 38.80 -7.38 103.20
CA LYS A 303 39.62 -8.22 104.12
C LYS A 303 40.85 -8.97 103.54
N GLU A 304 41.68 -9.48 104.45
CA GLU A 304 43.15 -9.43 104.35
C GLU A 304 43.89 -10.78 104.45
N LYS A 305 45.06 -10.86 103.76
CA LYS A 305 46.33 -11.57 104.12
C LYS A 305 46.30 -13.08 104.52
N PRO A 306 47.44 -13.81 104.49
CA PRO A 306 48.61 -13.68 103.62
C PRO A 306 48.97 -15.03 102.93
N LYS A 307 49.00 -15.11 101.60
CA LYS A 307 49.61 -16.24 100.86
C LYS A 307 50.32 -15.76 99.59
N LEU A 308 51.61 -15.45 99.71
CA LEU A 308 52.43 -14.90 98.62
C LEU A 308 52.45 -15.84 97.39
N GLY A 309 52.65 -17.15 97.61
CA GLY A 309 52.63 -18.19 96.57
C GLY A 309 51.25 -18.49 95.94
N PHE A 310 50.18 -17.79 96.34
CA PHE A 310 48.87 -17.83 95.68
C PHE A 310 48.66 -16.66 94.72
N LEU A 311 49.25 -15.49 94.99
CA LEU A 311 49.11 -14.29 94.16
C LEU A 311 49.75 -14.48 92.78
N GLU A 312 50.91 -15.11 92.70
CA GLU A 312 51.62 -15.38 91.45
C GLU A 312 50.86 -16.39 90.57
N ARG A 313 50.39 -17.51 91.14
CA ARG A 313 49.50 -18.46 90.43
C ARG A 313 48.20 -17.79 89.97
N SER A 314 47.64 -16.89 90.80
CA SER A 314 46.47 -16.09 90.43
C SER A 314 46.77 -15.12 89.28
N ALA A 315 47.96 -14.50 89.26
CA ALA A 315 48.39 -13.59 88.20
C ALA A 315 48.61 -14.33 86.87
N LEU A 316 49.31 -15.46 86.88
CA LEU A 316 49.49 -16.32 85.70
C LEU A 316 48.15 -16.82 85.16
N HIS A 317 47.27 -17.36 86.01
CA HIS A 317 45.93 -17.78 85.60
C HIS A 317 45.07 -16.61 85.08
N LYS A 318 45.18 -15.41 85.66
CA LYS A 318 44.52 -14.20 85.13
C LYS A 318 45.08 -13.76 83.77
N ALA A 319 46.39 -13.90 83.54
CA ALA A 319 47.01 -13.60 82.25
C ALA A 319 46.60 -14.62 81.18
N GLU A 320 46.62 -15.91 81.50
CA GLU A 320 46.15 -16.99 80.63
C GLU A 320 44.66 -16.82 80.28
N LEU A 321 43.82 -16.45 81.25
CA LEU A 321 42.39 -16.24 81.06
C LEU A 321 42.08 -14.94 80.29
N LYS A 322 42.97 -13.92 80.33
CA LYS A 322 42.94 -12.78 79.39
C LYS A 322 43.31 -13.24 77.97
N ARG A 323 44.41 -13.97 77.81
CA ARG A 323 44.89 -14.50 76.52
C ARG A 323 43.83 -15.37 75.84
N LYS A 324 43.25 -16.34 76.55
CA LYS A 324 42.13 -17.17 76.05
C LYS A 324 40.90 -16.35 75.66
N LYS A 325 40.60 -15.24 76.38
CA LYS A 325 39.54 -14.29 76.00
C LYS A 325 39.87 -13.48 74.74
N GLU A 326 41.14 -13.25 74.45
CA GLU A 326 41.60 -12.52 73.25
C GLU A 326 41.69 -13.43 72.02
N GLU A 327 42.21 -14.64 72.18
CA GLU A 327 42.15 -15.71 71.18
C GLU A 327 40.68 -16.01 70.80
N ALA A 328 39.78 -16.12 71.78
CA ALA A 328 38.34 -16.27 71.53
C ALA A 328 37.70 -15.06 70.81
N LYS A 329 38.16 -13.82 71.07
CA LYS A 329 37.73 -12.63 70.30
C LYS A 329 38.21 -12.71 68.84
N GLN A 330 39.46 -13.10 68.60
CA GLN A 330 40.04 -13.25 67.26
C GLN A 330 39.30 -14.33 66.46
N VAL A 331 39.09 -15.52 67.04
CA VAL A 331 38.31 -16.61 66.41
C VAL A 331 36.87 -16.14 66.11
N ARG A 332 36.22 -15.39 67.02
CA ARG A 332 34.88 -14.83 66.79
C ARG A 332 34.86 -13.76 65.67
N LEU A 333 35.95 -13.02 65.46
CA LEU A 333 36.10 -12.06 64.36
C LEU A 333 36.32 -12.79 63.02
N GLN A 334 37.22 -13.76 62.95
CA GLN A 334 37.43 -14.59 61.75
C GLN A 334 36.14 -15.33 61.35
N LEU A 335 35.39 -15.87 62.32
CA LEU A 335 34.10 -16.51 62.06
C LEU A 335 33.04 -15.50 61.54
N LYS A 336 33.08 -14.24 61.99
CA LYS A 336 32.24 -13.16 61.44
C LYS A 336 32.65 -12.77 60.01
N GLN A 337 33.95 -12.78 59.69
CA GLN A 337 34.48 -12.52 58.34
C GLN A 337 34.07 -13.63 57.36
N LYS A 338 34.35 -14.90 57.68
CA LYS A 338 33.90 -16.06 56.87
C LYS A 338 32.38 -16.10 56.67
N LYS A 339 31.59 -15.73 57.69
CA LYS A 339 30.12 -15.60 57.57
C LYS A 339 29.64 -14.38 56.77
N ARG A 340 30.50 -13.38 56.50
CA ARG A 340 30.24 -12.29 55.55
C ARG A 340 30.64 -12.71 54.12
N GLU A 341 31.79 -13.34 53.94
CA GLU A 341 32.31 -13.85 52.66
C GLU A 341 31.36 -14.87 52.02
N VAL A 342 30.89 -15.87 52.77
CA VAL A 342 29.89 -16.83 52.27
C VAL A 342 28.58 -16.12 51.87
N LYS A 343 28.22 -15.02 52.54
CA LYS A 343 27.04 -14.21 52.21
C LYS A 343 27.25 -13.25 51.03
N SER A 344 28.48 -12.87 50.67
CA SER A 344 28.75 -12.14 49.42
C SER A 344 28.81 -13.11 48.24
N LEU A 345 29.51 -14.24 48.37
CA LEU A 345 29.57 -15.29 47.34
C LEU A 345 28.19 -15.82 46.97
N ALA A 346 27.33 -16.11 47.96
CA ALA A 346 25.95 -16.50 47.71
C ALA A 346 25.18 -15.43 46.92
N LYS A 347 25.33 -14.14 47.27
CA LYS A 347 24.71 -13.01 46.55
C LYS A 347 25.27 -12.81 45.15
N GLU A 348 26.50 -13.19 44.88
CA GLU A 348 27.13 -13.11 43.56
C GLU A 348 26.70 -14.25 42.65
N TYR A 349 26.59 -15.46 43.19
CA TYR A 349 25.93 -16.58 42.52
C TYR A 349 24.47 -16.24 42.16
N ASP A 350 23.73 -15.67 43.11
CA ASP A 350 22.35 -15.16 42.93
C ASP A 350 22.23 -14.07 41.85
N LYS A 351 23.27 -13.26 41.64
CA LYS A 351 23.33 -12.27 40.55
C LYS A 351 23.67 -12.95 39.23
N LYS A 352 24.62 -13.88 39.22
CA LYS A 352 25.07 -14.60 38.01
C LYS A 352 23.92 -15.37 37.37
N GLN A 353 23.19 -16.18 38.15
CA GLN A 353 22.00 -16.89 37.66
C GLN A 353 20.93 -15.95 37.09
N LYS A 354 20.74 -14.76 37.69
CA LYS A 354 19.77 -13.76 37.20
C LYS A 354 20.22 -13.08 35.91
N LEU A 355 21.52 -12.91 35.69
CA LEU A 355 22.07 -12.43 34.42
C LEU A 355 21.95 -13.51 33.34
N GLU A 356 22.35 -14.74 33.63
CA GLU A 356 22.24 -15.90 32.73
C GLU A 356 20.79 -16.16 32.27
N TRP A 357 19.82 -16.06 33.20
CA TRP A 357 18.40 -16.12 32.86
C TRP A 357 17.93 -14.94 31.97
N LEU A 358 18.44 -13.73 32.19
CA LEU A 358 18.15 -12.57 31.34
C LEU A 358 18.79 -12.69 29.95
N GLU A 359 19.95 -13.33 29.83
CA GLU A 359 20.61 -13.63 28.56
C GLU A 359 19.86 -14.72 27.79
N PHE A 360 19.44 -15.80 28.45
CA PHE A 360 18.55 -16.82 27.86
C PHE A 360 17.23 -16.19 27.35
N GLN A 361 16.61 -15.33 28.16
CA GLN A 361 15.41 -14.57 27.78
C GLN A 361 15.63 -13.59 26.62
N GLN A 362 16.86 -13.11 26.41
CA GLN A 362 17.23 -12.31 25.25
C GLN A 362 17.52 -13.18 24.01
N ALA A 363 18.18 -14.33 24.18
CA ALA A 363 18.43 -15.29 23.11
C ALA A 363 17.11 -15.83 22.53
N GLN A 364 16.17 -16.24 23.37
CA GLN A 364 14.81 -16.61 22.94
C GLN A 364 14.13 -15.51 22.13
N LYS A 365 14.24 -14.24 22.55
CA LYS A 365 13.67 -13.08 21.83
C LYS A 365 14.44 -12.70 20.56
N LYS A 366 15.70 -13.10 20.41
CA LYS A 366 16.45 -13.00 19.15
C LYS A 366 15.98 -14.10 18.19
N ASN A 367 15.92 -15.34 18.63
CA ASN A 367 15.51 -16.50 17.83
C ASN A 367 14.05 -16.41 17.35
N GLN A 368 13.15 -15.83 18.15
CA GLN A 368 11.79 -15.51 17.70
C GLN A 368 11.77 -14.44 16.60
N LYS A 369 12.65 -13.44 16.66
CA LYS A 369 12.74 -12.39 15.62
C LYS A 369 13.35 -12.91 14.31
N THR A 370 14.35 -13.79 14.37
CA THR A 370 14.94 -14.37 13.16
C THR A 370 13.92 -15.26 12.44
N LYS A 371 13.18 -16.10 13.17
CA LYS A 371 12.06 -16.87 12.60
C LYS A 371 11.00 -15.99 11.95
N ILE A 372 10.50 -14.95 12.63
CA ILE A 372 9.53 -14.01 12.04
C ILE A 372 10.09 -13.33 10.79
N TYR A 373 11.37 -12.95 10.77
CA TYR A 373 12.02 -12.34 9.61
C TYR A 373 12.20 -13.34 8.44
N GLU A 374 12.45 -14.62 8.72
CA GLU A 374 12.52 -15.69 7.73
C GLU A 374 11.12 -16.02 7.15
N GLU A 375 10.09 -16.03 7.99
CA GLU A 375 8.67 -16.11 7.59
C GLU A 375 8.26 -14.91 6.71
N GLU A 376 8.55 -13.68 7.14
CA GLU A 376 8.31 -12.45 6.35
C GLU A 376 9.06 -12.48 5.00
N LYS A 377 10.31 -12.94 4.98
CA LYS A 377 11.13 -13.06 3.75
C LYS A 377 10.56 -14.11 2.78
N THR A 378 10.08 -15.25 3.27
CA THR A 378 9.47 -16.28 2.42
C THR A 378 8.12 -15.86 1.87
N ILE A 379 7.31 -15.15 2.67
CA ILE A 379 6.04 -14.55 2.21
C ILE A 379 6.29 -13.49 1.12
N ALA A 380 7.28 -12.61 1.32
CA ALA A 380 7.65 -11.60 0.33
C ALA A 380 8.13 -12.22 -1.00
N LEU A 381 8.95 -13.28 -0.94
CA LEU A 381 9.39 -14.03 -2.11
C LEU A 381 8.21 -14.71 -2.84
N GLY A 382 7.26 -15.27 -2.09
CA GLY A 382 6.02 -15.82 -2.65
C GLY A 382 5.19 -14.77 -3.41
N GLN A 383 5.01 -13.58 -2.83
CA GLN A 383 4.29 -12.47 -3.47
C GLN A 383 5.01 -11.95 -4.73
N GLN A 384 6.35 -11.90 -4.72
CA GLN A 384 7.12 -11.55 -5.92
C GLN A 384 6.91 -12.58 -7.03
N ASN A 385 7.01 -13.88 -6.71
CA ASN A 385 6.80 -14.96 -7.66
C ASN A 385 5.38 -14.95 -8.24
N GLU A 386 4.36 -14.63 -7.43
CA GLU A 386 2.98 -14.48 -7.91
C GLU A 386 2.87 -13.29 -8.89
N HIS A 387 3.43 -12.13 -8.55
CA HIS A 387 3.41 -10.95 -9.41
C HIS A 387 4.13 -11.18 -10.75
N ASP A 388 5.31 -11.81 -10.75
CA ASP A 388 6.03 -12.14 -11.98
C ASP A 388 5.33 -13.24 -12.78
N GLY A 389 4.65 -14.19 -12.12
CA GLY A 389 3.72 -15.13 -12.78
C GLY A 389 2.55 -14.44 -13.47
N GLN A 390 1.90 -13.47 -12.81
CA GLN A 390 0.84 -12.64 -13.42
C GLN A 390 1.40 -11.81 -14.60
N ARG A 391 2.63 -11.32 -14.51
CA ARG A 391 3.33 -10.56 -15.57
C ARG A 391 3.60 -11.44 -16.80
N LEU A 392 4.09 -12.67 -16.61
CA LEU A 392 4.29 -13.66 -17.67
C LEU A 392 2.95 -14.05 -18.33
N LEU A 393 1.91 -14.29 -17.53
CA LEU A 393 0.57 -14.60 -18.04
C LEU A 393 -0.01 -13.44 -18.87
N LYS A 394 0.25 -12.20 -18.49
CA LYS A 394 -0.12 -11.01 -19.28
C LYS A 394 0.65 -10.95 -20.60
N GLN A 395 1.97 -11.13 -20.58
CA GLN A 395 2.79 -11.19 -21.80
C GLN A 395 2.32 -12.31 -22.75
N HIS A 396 1.96 -13.48 -22.24
CA HIS A 396 1.40 -14.57 -23.04
C HIS A 396 0.05 -14.19 -23.68
N LYS A 397 -0.87 -13.58 -22.92
CA LYS A 397 -2.16 -13.10 -23.44
C LYS A 397 -2.00 -12.04 -24.52
N ASP A 398 -1.07 -11.10 -24.34
CA ASP A 398 -0.82 -10.04 -25.33
C ASP A 398 -0.06 -10.59 -26.57
N LYS A 399 0.82 -11.58 -26.42
CA LYS A 399 1.41 -12.33 -27.55
C LYS A 399 0.32 -13.07 -28.36
N LEU A 400 -0.60 -13.75 -27.70
CA LEU A 400 -1.71 -14.46 -28.34
C LEU A 400 -2.63 -13.51 -29.13
N ARG A 401 -2.94 -12.33 -28.56
CA ARG A 401 -3.68 -11.25 -29.24
C ARG A 401 -2.95 -10.74 -30.48
N LEU A 402 -1.63 -10.56 -30.41
CA LEU A 402 -0.84 -10.15 -31.57
C LEU A 402 -0.85 -11.21 -32.68
N THR A 403 -0.79 -12.50 -32.35
CA THR A 403 -0.96 -13.60 -33.32
C THR A 403 -2.35 -13.57 -33.97
N GLN A 404 -3.42 -13.41 -33.19
CA GLN A 404 -4.78 -13.28 -33.72
C GLN A 404 -4.93 -12.07 -34.66
N ILE A 405 -4.36 -10.92 -34.30
CA ILE A 405 -4.33 -9.72 -35.15
C ILE A 405 -3.52 -9.95 -36.44
N ALA A 406 -2.45 -10.75 -36.40
CA ALA A 406 -1.67 -11.10 -37.58
C ALA A 406 -2.45 -12.03 -38.53
N MET A 407 -3.15 -13.04 -38.02
CA MET A 407 -4.02 -13.91 -38.83
C MET A 407 -5.15 -13.11 -39.49
N LEU A 408 -5.87 -12.28 -38.72
CA LEU A 408 -6.93 -11.39 -39.22
C LEU A 408 -6.43 -10.30 -40.19
N LYS A 409 -5.11 -10.07 -40.29
CA LYS A 409 -4.50 -9.25 -41.35
C LYS A 409 -4.24 -10.05 -42.61
N LYS A 410 -3.65 -11.25 -42.50
CA LYS A 410 -3.41 -12.16 -43.64
C LYS A 410 -4.70 -12.50 -44.37
N GLU A 411 -5.72 -12.92 -43.63
CA GLU A 411 -7.06 -13.24 -44.16
C GLU A 411 -7.67 -12.06 -44.95
N LYS A 412 -7.44 -10.82 -44.49
CA LYS A 412 -7.92 -9.60 -45.17
C LYS A 412 -7.05 -9.16 -46.36
N GLU A 413 -5.84 -9.70 -46.48
CA GLU A 413 -4.99 -9.55 -47.65
C GLU A 413 -5.32 -10.61 -48.70
N GLU A 414 -5.57 -11.85 -48.26
CA GLU A 414 -6.03 -12.97 -49.09
C GLU A 414 -7.40 -12.69 -49.70
N ARG A 415 -8.39 -12.25 -48.90
CA ARG A 415 -9.70 -11.80 -49.42
C ARG A 415 -9.57 -10.66 -50.45
N LYS A 416 -8.60 -9.76 -50.30
CA LYS A 416 -8.34 -8.69 -51.28
C LYS A 416 -7.69 -9.21 -52.57
N LYS A 417 -6.79 -10.19 -52.47
CA LYS A 417 -6.17 -10.85 -53.63
C LYS A 417 -7.23 -11.63 -54.42
N GLN A 418 -8.16 -12.29 -53.73
CA GLN A 418 -9.35 -12.89 -54.34
C GLN A 418 -10.25 -11.83 -55.00
N GLU A 419 -10.60 -10.74 -54.30
CA GLU A 419 -11.43 -9.65 -54.84
C GLU A 419 -10.80 -9.00 -56.09
N LEU A 420 -9.48 -8.80 -56.11
CA LEU A 420 -8.75 -8.33 -57.28
C LEU A 420 -8.78 -9.34 -58.42
N LYS A 421 -8.53 -10.62 -58.15
CA LYS A 421 -8.58 -11.65 -59.20
C LYS A 421 -9.98 -11.71 -59.83
N THR A 422 -11.05 -11.74 -59.03
CA THR A 422 -12.44 -11.74 -59.53
C THR A 422 -12.82 -10.49 -60.32
N LYS A 423 -12.04 -9.40 -60.24
CA LYS A 423 -12.21 -8.21 -61.08
C LYS A 423 -11.47 -8.36 -62.40
N GLN A 424 -10.24 -8.87 -62.37
CA GLN A 424 -9.48 -9.19 -63.59
C GLN A 424 -10.21 -10.26 -64.43
N ASP A 425 -10.66 -11.35 -63.78
CA ASP A 425 -11.45 -12.41 -64.42
C ASP A 425 -12.75 -11.85 -65.07
N ALA A 426 -13.33 -10.79 -64.50
CA ALA A 426 -14.56 -10.13 -64.99
C ALA A 426 -14.30 -9.02 -66.02
N GLU A 427 -13.11 -8.42 -66.03
CA GLU A 427 -12.66 -7.49 -67.07
C GLU A 427 -12.27 -8.26 -68.34
N GLU A 428 -11.54 -9.37 -68.21
CA GLU A 428 -11.21 -10.29 -69.32
C GLU A 428 -12.48 -10.89 -69.97
N ALA A 429 -13.51 -11.22 -69.17
CA ALA A 429 -14.80 -11.69 -69.69
C ALA A 429 -15.52 -10.63 -70.54
N ARG A 430 -15.46 -9.35 -70.13
CA ARG A 430 -16.06 -8.24 -70.89
C ARG A 430 -15.28 -7.90 -72.15
N GLU A 431 -13.95 -8.02 -72.11
CA GLU A 431 -13.10 -7.82 -73.28
C GLU A 431 -13.44 -8.83 -74.38
N LYS A 432 -13.63 -10.11 -74.01
CA LYS A 432 -14.09 -11.17 -74.92
C LYS A 432 -15.52 -10.96 -75.43
N GLU A 433 -16.45 -10.55 -74.57
CA GLU A 433 -17.82 -10.20 -74.97
C GLU A 433 -17.82 -9.04 -76.00
N LEU A 434 -16.91 -8.08 -75.85
CA LEU A 434 -16.71 -6.99 -76.82
C LEU A 434 -16.06 -7.48 -78.13
N GLU A 435 -15.06 -8.37 -78.07
CA GLU A 435 -14.43 -8.97 -79.26
C GLU A 435 -15.44 -9.80 -80.07
N GLU A 436 -16.27 -10.62 -79.41
CA GLU A 436 -17.34 -11.38 -80.07
C GLU A 436 -18.36 -10.44 -80.73
N GLN A 437 -18.75 -9.36 -80.05
CA GLN A 437 -19.67 -8.35 -80.60
C GLN A 437 -19.07 -7.64 -81.83
N ILE A 438 -17.77 -7.31 -81.82
CA ILE A 438 -17.05 -6.74 -82.97
C ILE A 438 -16.99 -7.74 -84.13
N GLN A 439 -16.75 -9.04 -83.88
CA GLN A 439 -16.76 -10.06 -84.92
C GLN A 439 -18.17 -10.24 -85.52
N LEU A 440 -19.22 -10.11 -84.71
CA LEU A 440 -20.61 -10.17 -85.16
C LEU A 440 -20.92 -8.98 -86.09
N GLU A 441 -20.57 -7.75 -85.69
CA GLU A 441 -20.75 -6.56 -86.53
C GLU A 441 -19.97 -6.66 -87.86
N GLN A 442 -18.74 -7.21 -87.83
CA GLN A 442 -17.96 -7.44 -89.05
C GLN A 442 -18.65 -8.42 -90.03
N ARG A 443 -19.29 -9.48 -89.51
CA ARG A 443 -20.08 -10.43 -90.32
C ARG A 443 -21.36 -9.80 -90.87
N GLU A 444 -22.02 -8.92 -90.12
CA GLU A 444 -23.19 -8.20 -90.61
C GLU A 444 -22.82 -7.22 -91.73
N ARG A 445 -21.76 -6.44 -91.54
CA ARG A 445 -21.18 -5.56 -92.59
C ARG A 445 -20.68 -6.32 -93.83
N GLN A 446 -20.36 -7.61 -93.73
CA GLN A 446 -20.08 -8.47 -94.89
C GLN A 446 -21.38 -8.81 -95.64
N LYS A 447 -22.41 -9.28 -94.93
CA LYS A 447 -23.73 -9.59 -95.53
C LYS A 447 -24.39 -8.36 -96.17
N GLU A 448 -24.23 -7.17 -95.58
CA GLU A 448 -24.71 -5.92 -96.19
C GLU A 448 -24.05 -5.64 -97.54
N LYS A 449 -22.74 -5.90 -97.67
CA LYS A 449 -22.02 -5.75 -98.94
C LYS A 449 -22.50 -6.76 -99.97
N GLU A 450 -22.65 -8.03 -99.60
CA GLU A 450 -23.19 -9.08 -100.46
C GLU A 450 -24.61 -8.71 -100.96
N GLN A 451 -25.47 -8.18 -100.08
CA GLN A 451 -26.81 -7.70 -100.48
C GLN A 451 -26.77 -6.46 -101.37
N GLN A 452 -25.83 -5.54 -101.16
CA GLN A 452 -25.63 -4.37 -102.04
C GLN A 452 -25.11 -4.79 -103.43
N GLU A 453 -24.20 -5.75 -103.49
CA GLU A 453 -23.65 -6.33 -104.73
C GLU A 453 -24.74 -7.06 -105.54
N ILE A 454 -25.53 -7.92 -104.88
CA ILE A 454 -26.74 -8.55 -105.46
C ILE A 454 -27.76 -7.50 -105.93
N SER A 455 -27.84 -6.35 -105.26
CA SER A 455 -28.74 -5.24 -105.63
C SER A 455 -28.18 -4.34 -106.75
N GLN A 456 -26.88 -4.38 -107.02
CA GLN A 456 -26.24 -3.75 -108.19
C GLN A 456 -26.38 -4.64 -109.42
N LEU A 457 -26.12 -5.95 -109.29
CA LEU A 457 -26.35 -6.96 -110.34
C LEU A 457 -27.82 -6.99 -110.81
N LYS A 458 -28.78 -6.67 -109.93
CA LYS A 458 -30.21 -6.51 -110.29
C LYS A 458 -30.57 -5.20 -110.99
N LYS A 459 -29.61 -4.30 -111.24
CA LYS A 459 -29.81 -3.03 -111.97
C LYS A 459 -29.11 -2.99 -113.33
N GLU A 460 -28.36 -4.01 -113.71
CA GLU A 460 -27.66 -4.09 -115.00
C GLU A 460 -28.51 -4.71 -116.13
N SER A 461 -29.85 -4.66 -116.03
CA SER A 461 -30.74 -4.99 -117.15
C SER A 461 -31.84 -3.94 -117.35
N ILE A 462 -31.47 -2.85 -118.04
CA ILE A 462 -32.22 -2.15 -119.11
C ILE A 462 -31.26 -1.15 -119.77
N ASP A 463 -30.84 -1.46 -121.00
CA ASP A 463 -30.11 -0.57 -121.91
C ASP A 463 -31.14 0.39 -122.56
N PRO A 464 -30.79 1.65 -122.91
CA PRO A 464 -30.50 1.86 -124.34
C PRO A 464 -29.46 2.96 -124.67
N LEU A 465 -28.44 2.58 -125.43
CA LEU A 465 -28.08 3.17 -126.74
C LEU A 465 -28.09 4.72 -126.88
N SER A 466 -26.91 5.35 -126.92
CA SER A 466 -26.20 5.65 -128.20
C SER A 466 -25.39 6.97 -128.33
N TYR A 467 -24.39 6.92 -129.22
CA TYR A 467 -23.77 8.00 -130.02
C TYR A 467 -22.79 9.08 -129.45
N LYS A 468 -21.51 8.85 -129.80
CA LYS A 468 -20.59 9.75 -130.56
C LYS A 468 -19.73 10.84 -129.87
N LYS A 469 -18.42 10.68 -130.13
CA LYS A 469 -17.38 11.66 -130.57
C LYS A 469 -16.46 12.40 -129.55
N LYS A 470 -15.16 12.23 -129.82
CA LYS A 470 -14.03 13.20 -129.81
C LYS A 470 -13.31 13.62 -128.50
N THR A 471 -12.17 12.97 -128.26
CA THR A 471 -10.80 13.54 -128.25
C THR A 471 -10.55 14.99 -127.76
N SER A 472 -9.99 15.11 -126.55
CA SER A 472 -8.86 15.99 -126.14
C SER A 472 -8.55 15.64 -124.66
N GLU A 473 -7.32 15.34 -124.21
CA GLU A 473 -6.03 16.06 -124.28
C GLU A 473 -5.83 17.06 -123.11
N ASP A 474 -5.21 16.52 -122.05
CA ASP A 474 -4.37 17.15 -121.01
C ASP A 474 -4.96 18.22 -120.04
N GLN A 475 -4.16 18.53 -119.01
CA GLN A 475 -4.27 19.58 -118.00
C GLN A 475 -5.41 19.49 -116.98
N ARG A 476 -5.08 18.92 -115.80
CA ARG A 476 -5.05 19.66 -114.51
C ARG A 476 -4.55 18.81 -113.34
N LYS A 477 -3.23 18.86 -113.12
CA LYS A 477 -2.67 18.78 -111.76
C LYS A 477 -3.03 20.09 -111.02
N ILE A 478 -2.85 20.12 -109.69
CA ILE A 478 -3.15 21.27 -108.79
C ILE A 478 -4.65 21.43 -108.43
N SER A 479 -5.14 20.59 -107.51
CA SER A 479 -6.30 20.90 -106.64
C SER A 479 -6.38 20.02 -105.38
N SER A 480 -6.06 18.72 -105.51
CA SER A 480 -6.26 17.71 -104.45
C SER A 480 -5.54 18.00 -103.12
N THR A 481 -4.39 18.69 -103.14
CA THR A 481 -3.64 19.07 -101.94
C THR A 481 -4.34 20.13 -101.08
N ALA A 482 -5.31 20.88 -101.62
CA ALA A 482 -6.14 21.80 -100.85
C ALA A 482 -7.25 21.05 -100.10
N GLN A 483 -7.97 20.15 -100.79
CA GLN A 483 -9.02 19.32 -100.21
C GLN A 483 -8.47 18.40 -99.11
N LEU A 484 -7.34 17.74 -99.35
CA LEU A 484 -6.72 16.83 -98.37
C LEU A 484 -6.24 17.59 -97.11
N LYS A 485 -5.76 18.83 -97.25
CA LYS A 485 -5.46 19.71 -96.10
C LYS A 485 -6.73 20.15 -95.35
N GLN A 486 -7.84 20.38 -96.05
CA GLN A 486 -9.11 20.74 -95.43
C GLN A 486 -9.69 19.57 -94.63
N GLU A 487 -9.64 18.36 -95.18
CA GLU A 487 -10.07 17.12 -94.51
C GLU A 487 -9.19 16.79 -93.29
N GLN A 488 -7.87 16.94 -93.38
CA GLN A 488 -6.97 16.81 -92.22
C GLN A 488 -7.34 17.80 -91.11
N LYS A 489 -7.57 19.07 -91.46
CA LYS A 489 -7.92 20.13 -90.50
C LYS A 489 -9.30 19.93 -89.87
N GLU A 490 -10.20 19.20 -90.53
CA GLU A 490 -11.49 18.79 -89.99
C GLU A 490 -11.35 17.58 -89.05
N LYS A 491 -10.52 16.59 -89.40
CA LYS A 491 -10.15 15.48 -88.51
C LYS A 491 -9.47 15.96 -87.22
N GLU A 492 -8.52 16.90 -87.32
CA GLU A 492 -7.91 17.57 -86.15
C GLU A 492 -8.96 18.26 -85.25
N ARG A 493 -9.96 18.92 -85.85
CA ARG A 493 -11.06 19.56 -85.11
C ARG A 493 -11.92 18.55 -84.38
N GLN A 494 -12.29 17.43 -85.01
CA GLN A 494 -13.05 16.36 -84.38
C GLN A 494 -12.25 15.68 -83.25
N GLU A 495 -10.96 15.44 -83.44
CA GLU A 495 -10.09 14.89 -82.40
C GLU A 495 -9.94 15.86 -81.21
N CYS A 496 -9.82 17.16 -81.49
CA CYS A 496 -9.76 18.20 -80.46
C CYS A 496 -11.08 18.34 -79.67
N LEU A 497 -12.23 18.04 -80.29
CA LEU A 497 -13.53 17.94 -79.60
C LEU A 497 -13.59 16.70 -78.70
N LYS A 498 -13.25 15.51 -79.21
CA LYS A 498 -13.19 14.28 -78.40
C LYS A 498 -12.26 14.43 -77.19
N LYS A 499 -11.07 15.03 -77.38
CA LYS A 499 -10.12 15.35 -76.30
C LYS A 499 -10.61 16.43 -75.31
N LYS A 500 -11.66 17.19 -75.63
CA LYS A 500 -12.36 18.08 -74.66
C LYS A 500 -13.44 17.30 -73.89
N GLU A 501 -14.23 16.48 -74.58
CA GLU A 501 -15.29 15.65 -74.00
C GLU A 501 -14.70 14.66 -72.98
N GLU A 502 -13.64 13.94 -73.34
CA GLU A 502 -12.88 13.06 -72.46
C GLU A 502 -12.36 13.79 -71.21
N LYS A 503 -11.81 15.01 -71.38
CA LYS A 503 -11.36 15.85 -70.26
C LYS A 503 -12.52 16.34 -69.38
N THR A 504 -13.73 16.46 -69.90
CA THR A 504 -14.92 16.74 -69.08
C THR A 504 -15.43 15.50 -68.35
N HIS A 505 -15.41 14.33 -68.98
CA HIS A 505 -15.78 13.04 -68.37
C HIS A 505 -14.85 12.71 -67.19
N ASN A 506 -13.54 12.74 -67.41
CA ASN A 506 -12.54 12.44 -66.38
C ASN A 506 -12.62 13.43 -65.20
N LYS A 507 -12.94 14.71 -65.45
CA LYS A 507 -13.23 15.71 -64.39
C LYS A 507 -14.52 15.42 -63.63
N LEU A 508 -15.51 14.75 -64.24
CA LEU A 508 -16.75 14.37 -63.58
C LEU A 508 -16.52 13.16 -62.67
N GLU A 509 -15.83 12.13 -63.16
CA GLU A 509 -15.43 10.97 -62.36
C GLU A 509 -14.54 11.35 -61.18
N GLU A 510 -13.52 12.19 -61.39
CA GLU A 510 -12.64 12.64 -60.30
C GLU A 510 -13.43 13.35 -59.19
N LYS A 511 -14.46 14.13 -59.55
CA LYS A 511 -15.41 14.74 -58.60
C LYS A 511 -16.27 13.70 -57.87
N GLN A 512 -16.75 12.66 -58.56
CA GLN A 512 -17.52 11.58 -57.93
C GLN A 512 -16.66 10.76 -56.96
N GLN A 513 -15.44 10.38 -57.35
CA GLN A 513 -14.49 9.69 -56.49
C GLN A 513 -14.13 10.54 -55.26
N LYS A 514 -13.87 11.84 -55.43
CA LYS A 514 -13.61 12.77 -54.30
C LYS A 514 -14.77 12.83 -53.30
N LYS A 515 -16.03 12.81 -53.75
CA LYS A 515 -17.20 12.69 -52.86
C LYS A 515 -17.19 11.37 -52.07
N LEU A 516 -17.03 10.24 -52.76
CA LEU A 516 -17.01 8.90 -52.15
C LEU A 516 -15.89 8.70 -51.12
N PHE A 517 -14.72 9.31 -51.33
CA PHE A 517 -13.63 9.29 -50.36
C PHE A 517 -13.88 10.21 -49.15
N GLY A 518 -14.56 11.35 -49.34
CA GLY A 518 -14.98 12.25 -48.25
C GLY A 518 -15.87 11.53 -47.23
N GLU A 519 -16.95 10.89 -47.69
CA GLU A 519 -17.85 10.14 -46.82
C GLU A 519 -17.15 8.99 -46.07
N LYS A 520 -16.29 8.23 -46.76
CA LYS A 520 -15.52 7.13 -46.14
C LYS A 520 -14.62 7.64 -45.02
N LYS A 521 -14.06 8.85 -45.13
CA LYS A 521 -13.26 9.49 -44.08
C LYS A 521 -14.11 9.88 -42.88
N GLU A 522 -15.28 10.49 -43.11
CA GLU A 522 -16.18 10.94 -42.05
C GLU A 522 -16.85 9.77 -41.29
N LYS A 523 -17.38 8.78 -42.01
CA LYS A 523 -17.93 7.53 -41.45
C LYS A 523 -16.89 6.80 -40.58
N LYS A 524 -15.62 6.75 -41.02
CA LYS A 524 -14.50 6.20 -40.26
C LYS A 524 -14.16 7.00 -38.99
N GLU A 525 -14.35 8.32 -39.00
CA GLU A 525 -14.15 9.16 -37.81
C GLU A 525 -15.32 9.01 -36.81
N LYS A 526 -16.57 9.00 -37.27
CA LYS A 526 -17.76 8.74 -36.44
C LYS A 526 -17.63 7.39 -35.72
N LEU A 527 -17.26 6.32 -36.43
CA LEU A 527 -16.98 5.00 -35.83
C LEU A 527 -15.82 5.03 -34.80
N LYS A 528 -14.78 5.84 -35.04
CA LYS A 528 -13.64 6.02 -34.11
C LYS A 528 -14.01 6.82 -32.85
N LYS A 529 -14.99 7.73 -32.94
CA LYS A 529 -15.59 8.43 -31.79
C LYS A 529 -16.47 7.49 -30.97
N GLN A 530 -17.33 6.70 -31.62
CA GLN A 530 -18.20 5.71 -30.99
C GLN A 530 -17.40 4.67 -30.18
N LYS A 531 -16.39 4.03 -30.78
CA LYS A 531 -15.55 3.05 -30.07
C LYS A 531 -14.79 3.64 -28.87
N LYS A 532 -14.42 4.93 -28.92
CA LYS A 532 -13.84 5.63 -27.76
C LYS A 532 -14.84 5.87 -26.63
N LEU A 533 -16.13 6.00 -26.92
CA LEU A 533 -17.18 6.12 -25.90
C LEU A 533 -17.48 4.76 -25.27
N GLU A 534 -17.63 3.72 -26.08
CA GLU A 534 -17.77 2.32 -25.63
C GLU A 534 -16.60 1.91 -24.71
N GLU A 535 -15.36 2.20 -25.11
CA GLU A 535 -14.17 1.90 -24.30
C GLU A 535 -14.15 2.67 -22.96
N LYS A 536 -14.54 3.96 -22.95
CA LYS A 536 -14.69 4.74 -21.70
C LYS A 536 -15.73 4.11 -20.76
N LEU A 537 -16.88 3.71 -21.31
CA LEU A 537 -18.01 3.17 -20.56
C LEU A 537 -17.68 1.77 -20.01
N ALA A 538 -16.96 0.93 -20.78
CA ALA A 538 -16.41 -0.34 -20.31
C ALA A 538 -15.41 -0.13 -19.14
N ARG A 539 -14.45 0.79 -19.30
CA ARG A 539 -13.47 1.14 -18.24
C ARG A 539 -14.13 1.70 -16.97
N GLN A 540 -15.28 2.39 -17.08
CA GLN A 540 -16.08 2.80 -15.92
C GLN A 540 -16.74 1.59 -15.23
N LYS A 541 -17.38 0.70 -15.98
CA LYS A 541 -18.01 -0.54 -15.45
C LYS A 541 -17.00 -1.47 -14.78
N GLU A 542 -15.76 -1.56 -15.30
CA GLU A 542 -14.68 -2.31 -14.64
C GLU A 542 -14.27 -1.68 -13.30
N LYS A 543 -14.04 -0.35 -13.26
CA LYS A 543 -13.71 0.36 -12.01
C LYS A 543 -14.81 0.24 -10.97
N GLU A 544 -16.08 0.30 -11.37
CA GLU A 544 -17.21 0.14 -10.46
C GLU A 544 -17.25 -1.27 -9.85
N LYS A 545 -17.02 -2.32 -10.66
CA LYS A 545 -16.88 -3.70 -10.19
C LYS A 545 -15.70 -3.85 -9.22
N GLU A 546 -14.55 -3.26 -9.54
CA GLU A 546 -13.35 -3.26 -8.69
C GLU A 546 -13.62 -2.59 -7.33
N TRP A 547 -14.33 -1.45 -7.32
CA TRP A 547 -14.73 -0.74 -6.11
C TRP A 547 -15.74 -1.54 -5.27
N LYS A 548 -16.72 -2.19 -5.90
CA LYS A 548 -17.66 -3.11 -5.22
C LYS A 548 -16.93 -4.29 -4.58
N ALA A 549 -16.00 -4.93 -5.28
CA ALA A 549 -15.16 -6.00 -4.73
C ALA A 549 -14.30 -5.52 -3.54
N LYS A 550 -13.64 -4.35 -3.67
CA LYS A 550 -12.86 -3.73 -2.58
C LYS A 550 -13.72 -3.33 -1.37
N ARG A 551 -15.01 -3.04 -1.56
CA ARG A 551 -15.97 -2.79 -0.47
C ARG A 551 -16.36 -4.09 0.24
N LEU A 552 -16.74 -5.13 -0.50
CA LEU A 552 -17.09 -6.44 0.06
C LEU A 552 -15.93 -7.03 0.88
N LEU A 553 -14.70 -6.99 0.38
CA LEU A 553 -13.52 -7.45 1.11
C LEU A 553 -13.30 -6.70 2.43
N LYS A 554 -13.54 -5.39 2.47
CA LYS A 554 -13.48 -4.59 3.71
C LYS A 554 -14.59 -4.95 4.69
N GLU A 555 -15.78 -5.29 4.22
CA GLU A 555 -16.90 -5.73 5.05
C GLU A 555 -16.69 -7.16 5.59
N GLU A 556 -16.10 -8.05 4.80
CA GLU A 556 -15.67 -9.38 5.24
C GLU A 556 -14.57 -9.30 6.31
N GLN A 557 -13.55 -8.44 6.14
CA GLN A 557 -12.53 -8.19 7.16
C GLN A 557 -13.12 -7.61 8.45
N LYS A 558 -14.15 -6.75 8.37
CA LYS A 558 -14.90 -6.30 9.55
C LYS A 558 -15.62 -7.45 10.25
N LYS A 559 -16.29 -8.35 9.50
CA LYS A 559 -16.94 -9.55 10.05
C LYS A 559 -15.93 -10.47 10.75
N LYS A 560 -14.79 -10.77 10.11
CA LYS A 560 -13.71 -11.59 10.71
C LYS A 560 -13.15 -10.98 12.01
N ARG A 561 -12.94 -9.66 12.06
CA ARG A 561 -12.54 -8.94 13.29
C ARG A 561 -13.63 -9.00 14.38
N HIS A 562 -14.90 -8.91 14.00
CA HIS A 562 -16.01 -9.01 14.96
C HIS A 562 -16.12 -10.42 15.56
N ILE A 563 -15.99 -11.47 14.75
CA ILE A 563 -15.98 -12.88 15.19
C ILE A 563 -14.81 -13.11 16.15
N SER A 564 -13.61 -12.64 15.80
CA SER A 564 -12.44 -12.68 16.69
C SER A 564 -12.74 -12.03 18.05
N LEU A 565 -13.34 -10.82 18.07
CA LEU A 565 -13.74 -10.13 19.30
C LEU A 565 -14.85 -10.82 20.11
N LEU A 566 -15.66 -11.69 19.49
CA LEU A 566 -16.66 -12.51 20.19
C LEU A 566 -16.00 -13.73 20.84
N ASN A 567 -15.13 -14.43 20.12
CA ASN A 567 -14.33 -15.53 20.67
C ASN A 567 -13.45 -15.04 21.84
N ASP A 568 -12.86 -13.85 21.70
CA ASP A 568 -12.08 -13.18 22.74
C ASP A 568 -12.88 -12.85 24.01
N LYS A 569 -14.20 -12.64 23.90
CA LYS A 569 -15.09 -12.46 25.05
C LYS A 569 -15.46 -13.80 25.66
N LEU A 570 -15.82 -14.78 24.82
CA LEU A 570 -16.27 -16.11 25.25
C LEU A 570 -15.16 -16.86 25.99
N SER A 571 -13.91 -16.78 25.53
CA SER A 571 -12.73 -17.29 26.26
C SER A 571 -12.52 -16.61 27.63
N LYS A 572 -12.78 -15.30 27.74
CA LYS A 572 -12.74 -14.57 29.02
C LYS A 572 -13.98 -14.78 29.89
N GLU A 573 -15.00 -15.47 29.38
CA GLU A 573 -16.19 -15.91 30.12
C GLU A 573 -15.95 -17.31 30.69
N THR A 574 -15.44 -18.24 29.89
CA THR A 574 -15.05 -19.59 30.35
C THR A 574 -13.94 -19.54 31.39
N GLU A 575 -12.91 -18.69 31.22
CA GLU A 575 -11.87 -18.47 32.24
C GLU A 575 -12.48 -18.01 33.59
N LYS A 576 -13.49 -17.12 33.57
CA LYS A 576 -14.19 -16.67 34.79
C LYS A 576 -15.05 -17.78 35.40
N GLN A 577 -15.66 -18.64 34.58
CA GLN A 577 -16.43 -19.79 35.07
C GLN A 577 -15.51 -20.82 35.73
N GLU A 578 -14.35 -21.13 35.11
CA GLU A 578 -13.32 -21.99 35.68
C GLU A 578 -12.76 -21.43 37.00
N GLN A 579 -12.47 -20.13 37.06
CA GLN A 579 -12.06 -19.45 38.30
C GLN A 579 -13.15 -19.44 39.39
N LYS A 580 -14.44 -19.44 39.03
CA LYS A 580 -15.55 -19.63 39.98
C LYS A 580 -15.58 -21.07 40.50
N LEU A 581 -15.42 -22.05 39.62
CA LEU A 581 -15.44 -23.48 39.96
C LEU A 581 -14.29 -23.84 40.91
N LYS A 582 -13.06 -23.41 40.61
CA LYS A 582 -11.88 -23.60 41.48
C LYS A 582 -12.10 -23.05 42.89
N LYS A 583 -12.66 -21.83 43.00
CA LYS A 583 -13.02 -21.21 44.30
C LYS A 583 -14.18 -21.88 45.03
N LEU A 584 -14.97 -22.71 44.36
CA LEU A 584 -16.03 -23.51 44.97
C LEU A 584 -15.43 -24.82 45.52
N ASN A 585 -14.56 -25.48 44.75
CA ASN A 585 -13.81 -26.65 45.20
C ASN A 585 -12.92 -26.30 46.41
N GLU A 586 -12.13 -25.22 46.36
CA GLU A 586 -11.34 -24.72 47.50
C GLU A 586 -12.16 -24.48 48.78
N LYS A 587 -13.46 -24.16 48.67
CA LYS A 587 -14.36 -24.03 49.82
C LYS A 587 -14.83 -25.39 50.33
N ASN A 588 -15.19 -26.30 49.44
CA ASN A 588 -15.60 -27.66 49.79
C ASN A 588 -14.45 -28.40 50.49
N ASP A 589 -13.21 -28.25 50.00
CA ASP A 589 -12.02 -28.85 50.61
C ASP A 589 -11.80 -28.32 52.03
N ARG A 590 -11.91 -27.00 52.24
CA ARG A 590 -11.86 -26.38 53.59
C ARG A 590 -12.97 -26.90 54.51
N ILE A 591 -14.19 -27.07 54.00
CA ILE A 591 -15.32 -27.63 54.77
C ILE A 591 -15.02 -29.09 55.17
N ASN A 592 -14.53 -29.92 54.24
CA ASN A 592 -14.19 -31.31 54.51
C ASN A 592 -13.04 -31.44 55.52
N ILE A 593 -11.98 -30.62 55.39
CA ILE A 593 -10.90 -30.54 56.38
C ILE A 593 -11.43 -30.10 57.75
N SER A 594 -12.39 -29.17 57.82
CA SER A 594 -12.97 -28.74 59.10
C SER A 594 -13.81 -29.84 59.78
N LYS A 595 -14.53 -30.67 59.01
CA LYS A 595 -15.32 -31.80 59.53
C LYS A 595 -14.45 -32.92 60.10
N LEU A 596 -13.24 -33.13 59.55
CA LEU A 596 -12.29 -34.14 60.03
C LEU A 596 -11.59 -33.74 61.36
N ARG A 597 -11.83 -32.54 61.89
CA ARG A 597 -11.14 -32.01 63.08
C ARG A 597 -11.96 -32.16 64.37
N ILE A 598 -12.50 -33.34 64.61
CA ILE A 598 -13.21 -33.71 65.86
C ILE A 598 -12.45 -34.86 66.51
N GLY A 599 -11.85 -34.61 67.67
CA GLY A 599 -11.00 -35.56 68.39
C GLY A 599 -10.23 -34.90 69.52
N ASN A 600 -10.88 -34.73 70.67
CA ASN A 600 -10.29 -34.08 71.85
C ASN A 600 -9.35 -35.02 72.61
N ALA A 601 -8.15 -35.25 72.06
CA ALA A 601 -7.05 -35.87 72.81
C ALA A 601 -6.35 -34.82 73.68
N GLN A 602 -6.03 -35.17 74.93
CA GLN A 602 -5.34 -34.27 75.85
C GLN A 602 -3.92 -33.93 75.34
N GLU A 603 -3.56 -32.64 75.37
CA GLU A 603 -2.37 -32.15 74.67
C GLU A 603 -1.07 -32.41 75.46
N THR A 604 -0.34 -33.45 75.07
CA THR A 604 1.05 -33.63 75.48
C THR A 604 1.96 -32.57 74.85
N GLY A 605 3.08 -32.25 75.49
CA GLY A 605 3.94 -31.11 75.12
C GLY A 605 4.50 -31.13 73.68
N GLU A 606 4.52 -32.30 73.03
CA GLU A 606 4.85 -32.40 71.60
C GLU A 606 3.87 -31.64 70.71
N ILE A 607 2.57 -31.63 71.04
CA ILE A 607 1.55 -30.94 70.24
C ILE A 607 1.81 -29.43 70.25
N GLN A 608 2.29 -28.89 71.37
CA GLN A 608 2.70 -27.48 71.48
C GLN A 608 3.92 -27.17 70.60
N GLN A 609 4.91 -28.08 70.52
CA GLN A 609 6.03 -27.93 69.58
C GLN A 609 5.57 -28.03 68.12
N ARG A 610 4.68 -28.98 67.79
CA ARG A 610 4.11 -29.14 66.44
C ARG A 610 3.37 -27.86 66.02
N LYS A 611 2.48 -27.31 66.86
CA LYS A 611 1.80 -26.02 66.66
C LYS A 611 2.78 -24.86 66.39
N ASN A 612 3.84 -24.74 67.19
CA ASN A 612 4.86 -23.70 67.00
C ASN A 612 5.61 -23.89 65.66
N SER A 613 5.91 -25.13 65.26
CA SER A 613 6.51 -25.43 63.96
C SER A 613 5.57 -25.12 62.79
N GLU A 614 4.26 -25.32 62.95
CA GLU A 614 3.24 -25.00 61.95
C GLU A 614 3.03 -23.49 61.79
N GLN A 615 3.13 -22.72 62.88
CA GLN A 615 3.14 -21.26 62.83
C GLN A 615 4.40 -20.71 62.11
N GLN A 616 5.56 -21.32 62.35
CA GLN A 616 6.79 -20.98 61.62
C GLN A 616 6.72 -21.36 60.13
N LYS A 617 6.13 -22.50 59.79
CA LYS A 617 5.86 -22.90 58.39
C LYS A 617 4.89 -21.92 57.71
N ASN A 618 3.76 -21.59 58.35
CA ASN A 618 2.79 -20.62 57.82
C ASN A 618 3.41 -19.23 57.62
N THR A 619 4.24 -18.75 58.55
CA THR A 619 4.90 -17.44 58.39
C THR A 619 5.96 -17.44 57.29
N MET A 620 6.73 -18.53 57.11
CA MET A 620 7.56 -18.71 55.92
C MET A 620 6.75 -18.74 54.62
N GLU A 621 5.61 -19.43 54.61
CA GLU A 621 4.75 -19.59 53.44
C GLU A 621 4.08 -18.27 53.05
N LEU A 622 3.60 -17.47 54.02
CA LEU A 622 3.12 -16.11 53.79
C LEU A 622 4.22 -15.19 53.24
N VAL A 623 5.46 -15.30 53.73
CA VAL A 623 6.60 -14.56 53.19
C VAL A 623 6.93 -14.99 51.76
N ARG A 624 6.81 -16.29 51.46
CA ARG A 624 6.98 -16.85 50.10
C ARG A 624 5.90 -16.33 49.15
N ILE A 625 4.63 -16.41 49.53
CA ILE A 625 3.49 -15.89 48.76
C ILE A 625 3.66 -14.38 48.51
N ALA A 626 4.08 -13.61 49.51
CA ALA A 626 4.35 -12.17 49.36
C ALA A 626 5.53 -11.87 48.41
N ALA A 627 6.56 -12.74 48.37
CA ALA A 627 7.65 -12.63 47.41
C ALA A 627 7.21 -12.99 45.99
N GLU A 628 6.46 -14.09 45.82
CA GLU A 628 5.91 -14.54 44.53
C GLU A 628 4.90 -13.52 43.96
N GLU A 629 4.03 -12.92 44.79
CA GLU A 629 3.13 -11.86 44.35
C GLU A 629 3.90 -10.58 43.95
N LYS A 630 5.03 -10.29 44.61
CA LYS A 630 5.93 -9.18 44.25
C LYS A 630 6.64 -9.43 42.92
N GLU A 631 7.08 -10.65 42.63
CA GLU A 631 7.55 -11.05 41.29
C GLU A 631 6.44 -10.92 40.24
N LEU A 632 5.23 -11.42 40.53
CA LEU A 632 4.10 -11.40 39.60
C LEU A 632 3.63 -9.96 39.30
N ARG A 633 3.71 -9.04 40.28
CA ARG A 633 3.53 -7.59 40.08
C ARG A 633 4.62 -6.98 39.20
N LYS A 634 5.90 -7.38 39.32
CA LYS A 634 6.98 -6.97 38.39
C LYS A 634 6.73 -7.48 36.98
N ALA A 635 6.35 -8.76 36.84
CA ALA A 635 6.07 -9.39 35.55
C ALA A 635 4.95 -8.67 34.80
N LYS A 636 3.80 -8.42 35.46
CA LYS A 636 2.69 -7.64 34.89
C LYS A 636 3.09 -6.18 34.58
N ALA A 637 4.01 -5.58 35.32
CA ALA A 637 4.55 -4.24 35.00
C ALA A 637 5.47 -4.26 33.76
N PHE A 638 6.29 -5.30 33.59
CA PHE A 638 7.14 -5.50 32.42
C PHE A 638 6.31 -5.82 31.16
N GLU A 639 5.32 -6.70 31.27
CA GLU A 639 4.36 -7.01 30.22
C GLU A 639 3.63 -5.75 29.74
N ARG A 640 3.09 -4.95 30.66
CA ARG A 640 2.49 -3.62 30.36
C ARG A 640 3.47 -2.61 29.74
N LYS A 641 4.78 -2.81 29.86
CA LYS A 641 5.81 -2.01 29.16
C LYS A 641 6.03 -2.52 27.73
N MET A 642 6.16 -3.83 27.54
CA MET A 642 6.27 -4.47 26.21
C MET A 642 5.03 -4.20 25.35
N GLU A 643 3.84 -4.26 25.96
CA GLU A 643 2.54 -3.95 25.35
C GLU A 643 2.48 -2.51 24.82
N LYS A 644 2.98 -1.54 25.61
CA LYS A 644 3.10 -0.14 25.19
C LYS A 644 4.14 0.07 24.09
N GLU A 645 5.21 -0.72 24.08
CA GLU A 645 6.23 -0.66 23.03
C GLU A 645 5.70 -1.23 21.70
N ARG A 646 4.98 -2.36 21.72
CA ARG A 646 4.26 -2.91 20.57
C ARG A 646 3.29 -1.87 19.98
N LYS A 647 2.43 -1.29 20.81
CA LYS A 647 1.46 -0.24 20.41
C LYS A 647 2.11 1.09 19.99
N LYS A 648 3.39 1.33 20.31
CA LYS A 648 4.17 2.43 19.75
C LYS A 648 4.65 2.09 18.33
N LYS A 649 5.20 0.89 18.13
CA LYS A 649 5.69 0.39 16.83
C LYS A 649 4.57 0.27 15.79
N GLU A 650 3.44 -0.31 16.16
CA GLU A 650 2.21 -0.39 15.33
C GLU A 650 1.78 1.01 14.82
N ARG A 651 1.81 2.03 15.68
CA ARG A 651 1.49 3.42 15.33
C ARG A 651 2.57 4.12 14.50
N GLU A 652 3.80 3.62 14.50
CA GLU A 652 4.91 4.14 13.68
C GLU A 652 4.90 3.49 12.30
N GLU A 653 4.64 2.18 12.22
CA GLU A 653 4.37 1.43 11.00
C GLU A 653 3.13 1.96 10.25
N GLN A 654 2.01 2.19 10.94
CA GLN A 654 0.80 2.75 10.34
C GLN A 654 1.04 4.18 9.78
N LYS A 655 1.95 4.95 10.38
CA LYS A 655 2.38 6.26 9.84
C LYS A 655 3.29 6.13 8.62
N LEU A 656 4.08 5.06 8.51
CA LEU A 656 4.86 4.77 7.30
C LEU A 656 3.93 4.39 6.15
N LYS A 657 3.00 3.46 6.37
CA LYS A 657 2.00 3.03 5.36
C LYS A 657 1.15 4.19 4.84
N ASN A 658 0.75 5.13 5.70
CA ASN A 658 0.07 6.35 5.27
C ASN A 658 0.97 7.25 4.38
N LYS A 659 2.26 7.44 4.75
CA LYS A 659 3.22 8.21 3.93
C LYS A 659 3.51 7.56 2.58
N GLU A 660 3.57 6.24 2.53
CA GLU A 660 3.77 5.48 1.30
C GLU A 660 2.57 5.65 0.36
N HIS A 661 1.34 5.56 0.88
CA HIS A 661 0.12 5.85 0.14
C HIS A 661 0.06 7.31 -0.35
N ASP A 662 0.49 8.29 0.46
CA ASP A 662 0.56 9.70 0.03
C ASP A 662 1.64 9.93 -1.05
N LEU A 663 2.76 9.18 -1.01
CA LEU A 663 3.78 9.19 -2.06
C LEU A 663 3.28 8.52 -3.34
N GLU A 664 2.55 7.41 -3.25
CA GLU A 664 1.93 6.73 -4.38
C GLU A 664 0.86 7.61 -5.05
N LYS A 665 0.00 8.27 -4.27
CA LYS A 665 -0.95 9.27 -4.78
C LYS A 665 -0.23 10.39 -5.53
N LYS A 666 0.86 10.94 -4.98
CA LYS A 666 1.68 11.97 -5.66
C LYS A 666 2.32 11.46 -6.96
N LYS A 667 2.76 10.19 -7.03
CA LYS A 667 3.24 9.57 -8.27
C LYS A 667 2.12 9.45 -9.31
N MET A 668 0.92 9.06 -8.89
CA MET A 668 -0.25 9.00 -9.78
C MET A 668 -0.66 10.38 -10.29
N ASP A 669 -0.68 11.41 -9.44
CA ASP A 669 -0.96 12.79 -9.83
C ASP A 669 0.10 13.35 -10.80
N LEU A 670 1.38 13.02 -10.60
CA LEU A 670 2.47 13.34 -11.54
C LEU A 670 2.28 12.65 -12.90
N HIS A 671 2.02 11.35 -12.91
CA HIS A 671 1.78 10.59 -14.13
C HIS A 671 0.51 11.09 -14.87
N LEU A 672 -0.52 11.52 -14.13
CA LEU A 672 -1.72 12.12 -14.71
C LEU A 672 -1.41 13.48 -15.36
N LYS A 673 -0.64 14.35 -14.69
CA LYS A 673 -0.16 15.62 -15.27
C LYS A 673 0.71 15.38 -16.51
N GLU A 674 1.62 14.41 -16.48
CA GLU A 674 2.46 14.05 -17.63
C GLU A 674 1.63 13.53 -18.82
N LEU A 675 0.60 12.71 -18.56
CA LEU A 675 -0.36 12.28 -19.58
C LEU A 675 -1.18 13.45 -20.14
N THR A 676 -1.59 14.41 -19.32
CA THR A 676 -2.30 15.62 -19.77
C THR A 676 -1.41 16.50 -20.64
N ILE A 677 -0.12 16.67 -20.27
CA ILE A 677 0.87 17.38 -21.09
C ILE A 677 1.08 16.65 -22.44
N LYS A 678 1.23 15.33 -22.43
CA LYS A 678 1.36 14.50 -23.64
C LYS A 678 0.08 14.42 -24.49
N GLN A 679 -1.09 14.78 -23.94
CA GLN A 679 -2.37 14.82 -24.67
C GLN A 679 -2.80 16.22 -25.12
N ARG A 680 -2.14 17.30 -24.67
CA ARG A 680 -2.16 18.54 -25.46
C ARG A 680 -1.50 18.22 -26.80
N PRO A 681 -2.22 18.34 -27.93
CA PRO A 681 -1.62 18.02 -29.22
C PRO A 681 -0.46 18.98 -29.47
N LYS A 682 0.68 18.46 -29.92
CA LYS A 682 1.76 19.28 -30.51
C LYS A 682 1.32 19.85 -31.87
N LYS A 683 0.28 20.68 -31.86
CA LYS A 683 0.27 21.88 -32.69
C LYS A 683 1.17 22.89 -31.97
N GLN A 684 2.48 22.70 -32.08
CA GLN A 684 3.24 23.86 -32.48
C GLN A 684 2.82 24.06 -33.95
N PRO A 685 2.10 25.14 -34.31
CA PRO A 685 2.27 25.65 -35.66
C PRO A 685 3.76 25.89 -35.87
N ASP A 686 4.23 25.71 -37.10
CA ASP A 686 5.58 26.06 -37.50
C ASP A 686 5.68 27.60 -37.62
N HIS A 687 5.56 28.26 -36.47
CA HIS A 687 5.96 29.64 -36.28
C HIS A 687 7.49 29.68 -36.32
N SER A 688 8.03 29.67 -37.55
CA SER A 688 9.30 30.32 -37.85
C SER A 688 9.20 31.75 -37.35
N SER A 689 9.67 31.99 -36.12
CA SER A 689 9.68 33.33 -35.57
C SER A 689 10.59 34.18 -36.44
N PRO A 690 10.20 35.41 -36.82
CA PRO A 690 11.09 36.31 -37.57
C PRO A 690 12.36 36.64 -36.77
N PHE A 691 12.40 36.29 -35.49
CA PHE A 691 13.51 36.52 -34.58
C PHE A 691 14.48 35.34 -34.42
N VAL A 692 14.33 34.25 -35.21
CA VAL A 692 15.24 33.08 -35.16
C VAL A 692 16.70 33.43 -35.52
N ALA A 693 16.94 34.56 -36.20
CA ALA A 693 18.28 35.05 -36.53
C ALA A 693 19.04 35.69 -35.34
N PHE A 694 18.38 35.96 -34.21
CA PHE A 694 18.97 36.74 -33.10
C PHE A 694 19.26 35.86 -31.88
N ASP A 695 20.55 35.61 -31.61
CA ASP A 695 21.01 34.82 -30.46
C ASP A 695 20.62 35.43 -29.09
N SER A 696 20.29 36.73 -29.02
CA SER A 696 19.75 37.35 -27.79
C SER A 696 18.27 37.08 -27.51
N ILE A 697 17.50 36.55 -28.47
CA ILE A 697 16.05 36.38 -28.38
C ILE A 697 15.68 34.92 -28.07
N ASP A 698 15.71 34.58 -26.78
CA ASP A 698 15.13 33.34 -26.26
C ASP A 698 13.69 33.12 -26.79
N GLN A 699 13.29 31.87 -27.05
CA GLN A 699 11.94 31.52 -27.55
C GLN A 699 10.79 32.09 -26.70
N GLU A 700 10.96 32.22 -25.38
CA GLU A 700 9.98 32.86 -24.49
C GLU A 700 9.91 34.37 -24.72
N THR A 701 11.03 35.02 -25.01
CA THR A 701 11.14 36.44 -25.37
C THR A 701 10.52 36.69 -26.75
N ALA A 702 10.79 35.85 -27.74
CA ALA A 702 10.15 35.93 -29.07
C ALA A 702 8.61 35.89 -28.97
N VAL A 703 8.05 35.04 -28.10
CA VAL A 703 6.61 34.99 -27.85
C VAL A 703 6.10 36.27 -27.17
N LEU A 704 6.82 36.82 -26.20
CA LEU A 704 6.47 38.10 -25.57
C LEU A 704 6.47 39.28 -26.57
N LEU A 705 7.47 39.34 -27.46
CA LEU A 705 7.56 40.37 -28.51
C LEU A 705 6.38 40.27 -29.51
N CYS A 706 6.12 39.07 -30.04
CA CYS A 706 4.99 38.82 -30.94
C CYS A 706 3.63 39.17 -30.29
N ASN A 707 3.43 38.84 -29.02
CA ASN A 707 2.19 39.14 -28.28
C ASN A 707 1.91 40.64 -28.11
N VAL A 708 2.94 41.50 -28.22
CA VAL A 708 2.82 42.97 -28.11
C VAL A 708 2.86 43.66 -29.49
N GLY A 709 2.85 42.88 -30.58
CA GLY A 709 2.75 43.39 -31.95
C GLY A 709 4.08 43.64 -32.66
N TYR A 710 5.21 43.34 -32.01
CA TYR A 710 6.53 43.25 -32.63
C TYR A 710 6.60 41.96 -33.46
N THR A 711 6.12 42.04 -34.70
CA THR A 711 5.98 40.91 -35.63
C THR A 711 6.99 40.93 -36.78
N SER A 712 7.94 41.86 -36.77
CA SER A 712 9.03 42.01 -37.74
C SER A 712 10.22 42.74 -37.10
N VAL A 713 11.37 42.73 -37.77
CA VAL A 713 12.63 43.29 -37.25
C VAL A 713 12.58 44.82 -37.21
N GLU A 714 12.02 45.47 -38.24
CA GLU A 714 11.90 46.93 -38.32
C GLU A 714 11.10 47.50 -37.14
N LYS A 715 10.00 46.84 -36.76
CA LYS A 715 9.21 47.20 -35.57
C LYS A 715 10.02 47.06 -34.29
N LEU A 716 10.86 46.02 -34.19
CA LEU A 716 11.69 45.76 -33.02
C LEU A 716 12.84 46.77 -32.90
N ARG A 717 13.44 47.16 -34.03
CA ARG A 717 14.42 48.24 -34.17
C ARG A 717 13.84 49.62 -33.80
N GLN A 718 12.55 49.85 -34.05
CA GLN A 718 11.83 51.06 -33.61
C GLN A 718 11.46 51.06 -32.11
N ALA A 719 11.65 49.96 -31.38
CA ALA A 719 11.34 49.89 -29.95
C ALA A 719 12.44 50.54 -29.12
N THR A 720 12.09 51.32 -28.09
CA THR A 720 13.10 51.77 -27.12
C THR A 720 13.43 50.66 -26.12
N ILE A 721 14.61 50.73 -25.49
CA ILE A 721 14.98 49.85 -24.36
C ILE A 721 13.88 49.86 -23.27
N ASN A 722 13.21 51.00 -23.07
CA ASN A 722 12.15 51.14 -22.08
C ASN A 722 10.85 50.41 -22.48
N ASP A 723 10.50 50.36 -23.77
CA ASP A 723 9.34 49.59 -24.26
C ASP A 723 9.58 48.09 -24.07
N LEU A 724 10.77 47.59 -24.42
CA LEU A 724 11.14 46.19 -24.19
C LEU A 724 11.16 45.83 -22.70
N VAL A 725 11.64 46.73 -21.84
CA VAL A 725 11.57 46.56 -20.38
C VAL A 725 10.13 46.60 -19.85
N ARG A 726 9.24 47.42 -20.41
CA ARG A 726 7.80 47.45 -20.08
C ARG A 726 7.10 46.13 -20.41
N ILE A 727 7.61 45.36 -21.37
CA ILE A 727 7.13 44.02 -21.77
C ILE A 727 7.67 42.91 -20.85
N GLY A 728 8.65 43.24 -19.97
CA GLY A 728 9.27 42.30 -19.03
C GLY A 728 10.65 41.79 -19.46
N VAL A 729 11.18 42.25 -20.60
CA VAL A 729 12.55 41.91 -21.04
C VAL A 729 13.55 42.58 -20.09
N LYS A 730 14.55 41.83 -19.62
CA LYS A 730 15.61 42.40 -18.74
C LYS A 730 16.38 43.47 -19.51
N LYS A 731 16.65 44.62 -18.89
CA LYS A 731 17.33 45.77 -19.53
C LYS A 731 18.61 45.40 -20.30
N LYS A 732 19.41 44.46 -19.79
CA LYS A 732 20.63 43.97 -20.49
C LYS A 732 20.34 43.15 -21.76
N ASN A 733 19.24 42.39 -21.79
CA ASN A 733 18.80 41.68 -22.99
C ASN A 733 18.14 42.66 -23.96
N ALA A 734 17.26 43.54 -23.48
CA ALA A 734 16.64 44.59 -24.30
C ALA A 734 17.67 45.47 -25.03
N GLN A 735 18.77 45.81 -24.36
CA GLN A 735 19.87 46.57 -24.97
C GLN A 735 20.62 45.76 -26.04
N ARG A 736 20.89 44.46 -25.81
CA ARG A 736 21.49 43.59 -26.84
C ARG A 736 20.59 43.40 -28.05
N ILE A 737 19.30 43.18 -27.83
CA ILE A 737 18.30 42.99 -28.88
C ILE A 737 18.28 44.18 -29.84
N ILE A 738 18.33 45.40 -29.31
CA ILE A 738 18.37 46.61 -30.12
C ILE A 738 19.70 46.70 -30.89
N THR A 739 20.86 46.49 -30.24
CA THR A 739 22.16 46.50 -30.92
C THR A 739 22.26 45.43 -32.02
N GLU A 740 21.81 44.19 -31.77
CA GLU A 740 21.80 43.14 -32.80
C GLU A 740 20.82 43.48 -33.95
N CYS A 741 19.69 44.15 -33.66
CA CYS A 741 18.76 44.68 -34.68
C CYS A 741 19.28 45.93 -35.43
N GLU A 742 20.30 46.61 -34.91
CA GLU A 742 21.01 47.69 -35.60
C GLU A 742 22.11 47.09 -36.50
N GLU A 743 22.94 46.18 -35.96
CA GLU A 743 23.97 45.45 -36.69
C GLU A 743 23.42 44.64 -37.87
N PHE A 744 22.27 43.96 -37.72
CA PHE A 744 21.66 43.14 -38.78
C PHE A 744 21.33 43.94 -40.07
N VAL A 745 21.00 45.23 -39.92
CA VAL A 745 20.66 46.10 -41.07
C VAL A 745 21.90 46.52 -41.86
N GLU A 746 23.08 46.57 -41.23
CA GLU A 746 24.33 46.81 -41.95
C GLU A 746 24.65 45.64 -42.89
N TRP A 747 24.36 44.39 -42.48
CA TRP A 747 24.55 43.21 -43.33
C TRP A 747 23.57 43.15 -44.51
N GLU A 748 22.27 43.40 -44.31
CA GLU A 748 21.30 43.48 -45.42
C GLU A 748 21.65 44.59 -46.43
N ALA A 749 22.30 45.68 -45.98
CA ALA A 749 22.76 46.74 -46.86
C ALA A 749 24.00 46.35 -47.70
N PHE A 750 24.87 45.45 -47.20
CA PHE A 750 26.02 44.93 -47.96
C PHE A 750 25.60 43.89 -49.01
N ASP A 751 24.74 42.93 -48.65
CA ASP A 751 24.23 41.91 -49.60
C ASP A 751 23.44 42.54 -50.77
N ALA A 752 22.85 43.72 -50.56
CA ALA A 752 22.17 44.49 -51.61
C ALA A 752 23.11 45.23 -52.58
N ILE A 753 24.40 45.37 -52.25
CA ILE A 753 25.41 46.07 -53.05
C ILE A 753 26.27 45.09 -53.87
N ASP A 754 26.65 43.94 -53.29
CA ASP A 754 27.41 42.88 -53.99
C ASP A 754 26.56 42.03 -54.97
N HIS A 755 25.38 42.53 -55.36
CA HIS A 755 24.43 41.91 -56.31
C HIS A 755 24.03 42.83 -57.48
N PHE A 756 24.87 43.83 -57.81
CA PHE A 756 24.67 44.77 -58.92
C PHE A 756 25.85 44.80 -59.91
#